data_AF-A0A8C3AHF3-F1
#
_entry.id   AF-A0A8C3AHF3-F1
#
_cell.length_a   1.000
_cell.length_b   1.000
_cell.length_c   1.000
_cell.angle_alpha   90.00
_cell.angle_beta   90.00
_cell.angle_gamma   90.00
#
_symmetry.space_group_name_H-M   'P 1'
#
loop_
_entity.id
_entity.type
_entity.pdbx_description
1 polymer ?
#
loop_
_entity_poly.entity_id
_entity_poly.type
_entity_poly.pdbx_seq_one_letter_code
_entity_poly.pdbx_strand_id
1 'polypeptide(L)'
;QPPRALATGKEKVNQDTIYIPLTVLLKSRSPCVLKYDFTILMGRTNPMATDFCHFKQSFSLCWSSVVDVLEALEKLLRDFAVPLAKVSGERLVELSHVWENGWLKAPPVTGFLSVLENWEEVLGLVLRPGQRFKGEGGIEAAAIHIQCFWRRYLARTAYLRHCQRKWAVGTIAVSWLMHTQMRHVGKALQARRFRQLENFRSRAQHLAANWKHIQSSKRTIIHIPSLGYSQSRRMNLRRYDILQNIQISRLCDIRGRSFPYNLTAIYIHYCSLYVKKQPLEDTLRTLSCSTNPFPRLFFQTHNMCLSTLLKYSPRTLKRIKHLIQGKQAYIVGGVAHVDDLAVADDLGVPILAPEPAIAQLYSTKSGGRRIFTEAEVDLPPGQGDIYTLNQLHGTLARLMTQNIHVQRWLFKMDSEHGGRGTAYCDTCHLSCYNWALQECHRCGPELQNTEWIQESVLLRYLDEVPEWLARYAQPAKTSCYPNWTCFLKTFLRQGGVVEAYPPSESVTCLTVDLLLEPGGEVTMLSCGDQLQGSCQLEAIGSTVPQTSVQQETLKSICMRVGQACLQRLIVGYVSVDLTTFLNRKTMEQKVWAIDLDLTYSDQLAMTQMLLMMTGGTLNCRTGCLEVPISSFDCVFVFLHFQRKQGTVFALYDGSDRCTVGMITVSEDLRGALVTFARNLSVIHQEISPSKMQGETNFKELIKNIEDVLQMTVKNKVCEYGNPGIKSMLIKHSDS
;
A
#
# COMPACT_ATOMS: atom_id res chain seq x y z
N GLN A 1 20.54 0.73 -2.57
CA GLN A 1 21.39 0.15 -3.63
C GLN A 1 22.45 -0.71 -2.95
N PRO A 2 22.45 -2.03 -3.08
CA PRO A 2 23.62 -2.83 -2.74
C PRO A 2 24.59 -2.82 -3.95
N PRO A 3 25.91 -2.99 -3.73
CA PRO A 3 26.88 -2.94 -4.80
C PRO A 3 26.76 -4.19 -5.68
N ARG A 4 26.62 -3.95 -6.98
CA ARG A 4 26.99 -4.90 -8.03
C ARG A 4 28.51 -5.08 -7.99
N ALA A 5 28.97 -6.32 -7.89
CA ALA A 5 30.07 -6.91 -8.65
C ALA A 5 30.75 -8.01 -7.81
N LEU A 6 30.62 -9.24 -8.26
CA LEU A 6 31.80 -10.08 -8.51
C LEU A 6 31.37 -11.20 -9.45
N ALA A 7 31.85 -11.02 -10.68
CA ALA A 7 31.66 -11.91 -11.80
C ALA A 7 32.14 -13.31 -11.46
N THR A 8 31.41 -14.29 -11.98
CA THR A 8 31.77 -15.70 -12.07
C THR A 8 33.09 -15.85 -12.82
N GLY A 9 34.20 -15.89 -12.09
CA GLY A 9 35.48 -16.37 -12.58
C GLY A 9 35.41 -17.88 -12.76
N LYS A 10 35.00 -18.33 -13.95
CA LYS A 10 35.41 -19.64 -14.45
C LYS A 10 36.91 -19.55 -14.66
N GLU A 11 37.70 -20.03 -13.70
CA GLU A 11 39.10 -20.35 -13.93
C GLU A 11 39.15 -21.41 -15.03
N LYS A 12 39.44 -20.94 -16.25
CA LYS A 12 40.00 -21.78 -17.30
C LYS A 12 41.23 -22.44 -16.71
N VAL A 13 41.22 -23.76 -16.72
CA VAL A 13 42.42 -24.58 -16.56
C VAL A 13 43.40 -24.11 -17.64
N ASN A 14 44.40 -23.32 -17.27
CA ASN A 14 45.58 -23.13 -18.10
C ASN A 14 46.27 -24.50 -18.16
N GLN A 15 46.02 -25.19 -19.26
CA GLN A 15 46.94 -26.17 -19.79
C GLN A 15 48.18 -25.40 -20.27
N ASP A 16 49.09 -25.09 -19.35
CA ASP A 16 50.46 -24.69 -19.70
C ASP A 16 51.18 -25.94 -20.22
N THR A 17 50.80 -26.29 -21.45
CA THR A 17 51.55 -27.18 -22.32
C THR A 17 52.71 -26.32 -22.81
N ILE A 18 53.84 -26.39 -22.13
CA ILE A 18 55.07 -25.75 -22.59
C ILE A 18 55.52 -26.54 -23.84
N TYR A 19 55.00 -26.11 -25.00
CA TYR A 19 55.60 -26.38 -26.29
C TYR A 19 56.93 -25.63 -26.33
N ILE A 20 58.04 -26.32 -26.09
CA ILE A 20 59.36 -25.83 -26.50
C ILE A 20 59.58 -26.36 -27.93
N PRO A 21 59.83 -25.49 -28.93
CA PRO A 21 60.09 -25.94 -30.28
C PRO A 21 61.41 -26.71 -30.32
N LEU A 22 61.38 -27.97 -30.77
CA LEU A 22 62.56 -28.81 -31.04
C LEU A 22 63.39 -28.33 -32.26
N THR A 23 63.11 -27.13 -32.78
CA THR A 23 63.61 -26.63 -34.07
C THR A 23 64.93 -25.87 -34.03
N VAL A 24 65.68 -25.86 -32.93
CA VAL A 24 66.97 -25.12 -32.85
C VAL A 24 68.21 -26.02 -32.88
N LEU A 25 68.08 -27.36 -32.88
CA LEU A 25 69.25 -28.27 -32.81
C LEU A 25 69.61 -28.97 -34.12
N LEU A 26 69.28 -28.39 -35.27
CA LEU A 26 69.77 -28.88 -36.57
C LEU A 26 70.45 -27.75 -37.34
N LYS A 27 71.75 -27.57 -37.09
CA LYS A 27 72.68 -27.01 -38.06
C LYS A 27 73.56 -28.11 -38.63
N SER A 28 73.67 -28.10 -39.95
CA SER A 28 74.30 -29.09 -40.82
C SER A 28 75.83 -29.06 -40.83
N ARG A 29 76.41 -30.26 -40.67
CA ARG A 29 77.65 -30.85 -41.25
C ARG A 29 79.03 -30.16 -41.14
N SER A 30 80.03 -30.97 -40.76
CA SER A 30 81.39 -31.00 -41.33
C SER A 30 81.96 -32.44 -41.20
N PRO A 31 82.72 -32.96 -42.20
CA PRO A 31 83.21 -34.34 -42.21
C PRO A 31 84.55 -34.48 -41.46
N CYS A 32 84.75 -35.64 -40.84
CA CYS A 32 85.88 -36.02 -39.97
C CYS A 32 85.85 -35.41 -38.55
N VAL A 33 84.89 -35.85 -37.74
CA VAL A 33 85.01 -35.84 -36.27
C VAL A 33 84.94 -37.29 -35.83
N LEU A 34 85.91 -37.73 -35.03
CA LEU A 34 85.86 -39.04 -34.38
C LEU A 34 84.62 -39.06 -33.50
N LYS A 35 83.55 -39.74 -33.92
CA LYS A 35 82.35 -39.90 -33.11
C LYS A 35 82.65 -40.84 -31.95
N TYR A 36 82.57 -40.33 -30.73
CA TYR A 36 82.73 -41.11 -29.50
C TYR A 36 81.36 -41.55 -28.96
N ASP A 37 80.55 -42.16 -29.81
CA ASP A 37 79.22 -42.64 -29.42
C ASP A 37 79.37 -44.00 -28.71
N PHE A 38 78.63 -44.20 -27.62
CA PHE A 38 78.62 -45.46 -26.88
C PHE A 38 77.22 -45.83 -26.42
N THR A 39 77.02 -47.09 -26.03
CA THR A 39 75.70 -47.60 -25.64
C THR A 39 75.58 -47.87 -24.15
N ILE A 40 74.44 -47.47 -23.58
CA ILE A 40 74.02 -47.80 -22.22
C ILE A 40 72.92 -48.85 -22.33
N LEU A 41 73.17 -50.02 -21.73
CA LEU A 41 72.23 -51.15 -21.71
C LEU A 41 71.62 -51.27 -20.32
N MET A 42 70.29 -51.34 -20.23
CA MET A 42 69.56 -51.42 -18.96
C MET A 42 70.00 -50.35 -17.92
N GLY A 43 70.32 -49.15 -18.41
CA GLY A 43 70.77 -48.02 -17.58
C GLY A 43 72.17 -48.17 -16.98
N ARG A 44 73.01 -49.09 -17.47
CA ARG A 44 74.42 -49.23 -17.05
C ARG A 44 75.36 -49.24 -18.25
N THR A 45 76.45 -48.48 -18.16
CA THR A 45 77.52 -48.54 -19.17
C THR A 45 78.47 -49.69 -18.87
N ASN A 46 78.92 -50.43 -19.90
CA ASN A 46 79.90 -51.49 -19.74
C ASN A 46 81.33 -50.89 -19.74
N PRO A 47 82.07 -50.93 -18.62
CA PRO A 47 83.38 -50.29 -18.53
C PRO A 47 84.47 -50.97 -19.37
N MET A 48 84.21 -52.18 -19.89
CA MET A 48 85.13 -52.94 -20.75
C MET A 48 84.76 -52.84 -22.24
N ALA A 49 83.69 -52.11 -22.58
CA ALA A 49 83.29 -51.94 -23.98
C ALA A 49 84.30 -51.03 -24.71
N THR A 50 84.68 -51.44 -25.92
CA THR A 50 85.76 -50.81 -26.69
C THR A 50 85.43 -49.36 -27.08
N ASP A 51 84.16 -49.06 -27.36
CA ASP A 51 83.61 -47.72 -27.62
C ASP A 51 83.71 -46.80 -26.39
N PHE A 52 83.31 -47.30 -25.21
CA PHE A 52 83.37 -46.54 -23.97
C PHE A 52 84.81 -46.30 -23.47
N CYS A 53 85.70 -47.29 -23.59
CA CYS A 53 87.12 -47.12 -23.29
C CYS A 53 87.77 -46.04 -24.17
N HIS A 54 87.42 -46.02 -25.45
CA HIS A 54 87.91 -45.02 -26.40
C HIS A 54 87.39 -43.61 -26.10
N PHE A 55 86.11 -43.48 -25.72
CA PHE A 55 85.53 -42.23 -25.20
C PHE A 55 86.25 -41.76 -23.93
N LYS A 56 86.41 -42.62 -22.93
CA LYS A 56 87.04 -42.30 -21.65
C LYS A 56 88.50 -41.87 -21.78
N GLN A 57 89.27 -42.50 -22.67
CA GLN A 57 90.67 -42.11 -22.94
C GLN A 57 90.75 -40.73 -23.61
N SER A 58 89.83 -40.45 -24.53
CA SER A 58 89.83 -39.21 -25.33
C SER A 58 89.40 -37.97 -24.53
N PHE A 59 88.59 -38.13 -23.49
CA PHE A 59 88.13 -37.05 -22.61
C PHE A 59 88.70 -37.14 -21.18
N SER A 60 89.90 -37.71 -21.02
CA SER A 60 90.53 -37.94 -19.71
C SER A 60 90.78 -36.67 -18.88
N LEU A 61 91.00 -35.51 -19.53
CA LEU A 61 91.25 -34.22 -18.87
C LEU A 61 90.01 -33.59 -18.22
N CYS A 62 88.80 -33.89 -18.71
CA CYS A 62 87.53 -33.40 -18.15
C CYS A 62 86.67 -34.55 -17.56
N TRP A 63 87.28 -35.70 -17.29
CA TRP A 63 86.55 -36.90 -16.91
C TRP A 63 85.76 -36.72 -15.60
N SER A 64 86.26 -35.96 -14.63
CA SER A 64 85.58 -35.72 -13.36
C SER A 64 84.20 -35.07 -13.53
N SER A 65 84.05 -34.09 -14.41
CA SER A 65 82.78 -33.43 -14.67
C SER A 65 81.81 -34.31 -15.46
N VAL A 66 82.35 -35.10 -16.40
CA VAL A 66 81.57 -36.01 -17.25
C VAL A 66 81.02 -37.19 -16.45
N VAL A 67 81.75 -37.68 -15.45
CA VAL A 67 81.32 -38.80 -14.60
C VAL A 67 80.05 -38.46 -13.82
N ASP A 68 79.96 -37.29 -13.20
CA ASP A 68 78.76 -36.89 -12.45
C ASP A 68 77.50 -36.83 -13.34
N VAL A 69 77.67 -36.32 -14.56
CA VAL A 69 76.58 -36.24 -15.55
C VAL A 69 76.20 -37.62 -16.06
N LEU A 70 77.18 -38.47 -16.32
CA LEU A 70 76.98 -39.84 -16.76
C LEU A 70 76.27 -40.66 -15.67
N GLU A 71 76.68 -40.56 -14.41
CA GLU A 71 76.03 -41.25 -13.29
C GLU A 71 74.57 -40.81 -13.12
N ALA A 72 74.28 -39.52 -13.30
CA ALA A 72 72.93 -39.01 -13.24
C ALA A 72 72.07 -39.43 -14.44
N LEU A 73 72.66 -39.50 -15.63
CA LEU A 73 72.00 -40.03 -16.83
C LEU A 73 71.71 -41.53 -16.67
N GLU A 74 72.68 -42.32 -16.21
CA GLU A 74 72.49 -43.74 -15.88
C GLU A 74 71.42 -43.93 -14.82
N LYS A 75 71.41 -43.11 -13.77
CA LYS A 75 70.37 -43.14 -12.73
C LYS A 75 68.99 -42.85 -13.32
N LEU A 76 68.86 -41.85 -14.19
CA LEU A 76 67.60 -41.55 -14.88
C LEU A 76 67.14 -42.75 -15.73
N LEU A 77 68.04 -43.35 -16.51
CA LEU A 77 67.72 -44.50 -17.35
C LEU A 77 67.32 -45.74 -16.51
N ARG A 78 67.95 -45.95 -15.35
CA ARG A 78 67.58 -46.99 -14.38
C ARG A 78 66.24 -46.72 -13.70
N ASP A 79 65.99 -45.49 -13.27
CA ASP A 79 64.73 -45.06 -12.65
C ASP A 79 63.52 -45.28 -13.56
N PHE A 80 63.69 -45.18 -14.88
CA PHE A 80 62.63 -45.38 -15.87
C PHE A 80 62.71 -46.73 -16.62
N ALA A 81 63.57 -47.66 -16.19
CA ALA A 81 63.75 -48.97 -16.81
C ALA A 81 63.95 -48.89 -18.34
N VAL A 82 64.83 -48.01 -18.81
CA VAL A 82 65.12 -47.84 -20.23
C VAL A 82 66.06 -48.97 -20.68
N PRO A 83 65.66 -49.79 -21.68
CA PRO A 83 66.42 -50.99 -22.04
C PRO A 83 67.69 -50.68 -22.84
N LEU A 84 67.67 -49.64 -23.69
CA LEU A 84 68.78 -49.22 -24.54
C LEU A 84 68.77 -47.71 -24.72
N ALA A 85 69.92 -47.07 -24.47
CA ALA A 85 70.15 -45.68 -24.80
C ALA A 85 71.49 -45.54 -25.54
N LYS A 86 71.48 -44.86 -26.68
CA LYS A 86 72.68 -44.52 -27.47
C LYS A 86 73.10 -43.11 -27.09
N VAL A 87 74.29 -42.95 -26.53
CA VAL A 87 74.80 -41.69 -25.99
C VAL A 87 75.81 -41.09 -26.95
N SER A 88 75.65 -39.80 -27.27
CA SER A 88 76.67 -39.06 -28.00
C SER A 88 77.67 -38.46 -27.02
N GLY A 89 78.92 -38.95 -27.07
CA GLY A 89 79.97 -38.54 -26.13
C GLY A 89 80.27 -37.03 -26.16
N GLU A 90 80.24 -36.42 -27.34
CA GLU A 90 80.46 -34.97 -27.52
C GLU A 90 79.38 -34.14 -26.80
N ARG A 91 78.11 -34.50 -26.99
CA ARG A 91 76.97 -33.82 -26.34
C ARG A 91 76.94 -34.03 -24.83
N LEU A 92 77.41 -35.20 -24.35
CA LEU A 92 77.53 -35.48 -22.92
C LEU A 92 78.57 -34.56 -22.27
N VAL A 93 79.71 -34.34 -22.95
CA VAL A 93 80.77 -33.41 -22.48
C VAL A 93 80.27 -31.97 -22.52
N GLU A 94 79.57 -31.54 -23.57
CA GLU A 94 78.93 -30.22 -23.62
C GLU A 94 77.93 -30.01 -22.47
N LEU A 95 77.10 -31.01 -22.16
CA LEU A 95 76.18 -30.95 -21.03
C LEU A 95 76.91 -30.84 -19.69
N SER A 96 78.08 -31.49 -19.54
CA SER A 96 78.90 -31.41 -18.32
C SER A 96 79.42 -30.00 -18.06
N HIS A 97 79.88 -29.29 -19.10
CA HIS A 97 80.33 -27.89 -18.98
C HIS A 97 79.18 -26.94 -18.64
N VAL A 98 77.95 -27.23 -19.08
CA VAL A 98 76.76 -26.44 -18.72
C VAL A 98 76.31 -26.73 -17.29
N TRP A 99 76.48 -27.97 -16.80
CA TRP A 99 76.12 -28.35 -15.44
C TRP A 99 77.02 -27.64 -14.41
N GLU A 100 78.34 -27.67 -14.59
CA GLU A 100 79.30 -27.04 -13.65
C GLU A 100 79.07 -25.52 -13.50
N ASN A 101 78.57 -24.85 -14.54
CA ASN A 101 78.47 -23.39 -14.59
C ASN A 101 77.11 -22.80 -14.16
N GLY A 102 76.11 -23.58 -13.71
CA GLY A 102 74.80 -22.96 -13.41
C GLY A 102 73.68 -23.73 -12.69
N TRP A 103 73.83 -25.01 -12.33
CA TRP A 103 72.69 -25.78 -11.78
C TRP A 103 72.94 -26.30 -10.35
N LEU A 104 72.38 -25.61 -9.34
CA LEU A 104 72.32 -26.07 -7.94
C LEU A 104 71.34 -27.25 -7.70
N LYS A 105 70.64 -27.73 -8.74
CA LYS A 105 69.74 -28.90 -8.74
C LYS A 105 69.90 -29.65 -10.06
N ALA A 106 69.82 -30.98 -10.02
CA ALA A 106 70.00 -31.86 -11.19
C ALA A 106 69.27 -31.37 -12.47
N PRO A 107 69.86 -31.53 -13.67
CA PRO A 107 69.28 -31.06 -14.92
C PRO A 107 67.86 -31.59 -15.14
N PRO A 108 66.97 -30.81 -15.77
CA PRO A 108 65.68 -31.33 -16.19
C PRO A 108 65.87 -32.52 -17.14
N VAL A 109 64.92 -33.45 -17.13
CA VAL A 109 64.92 -34.66 -17.98
C VAL A 109 65.19 -34.34 -19.45
N THR A 110 64.76 -33.17 -19.93
CA THR A 110 65.00 -32.67 -21.29
C THR A 110 66.49 -32.46 -21.61
N GLY A 111 67.31 -32.04 -20.65
CA GLY A 111 68.76 -31.87 -20.81
C GLY A 111 69.50 -33.20 -20.92
N PHE A 112 69.04 -34.23 -20.22
CA PHE A 112 69.58 -35.59 -20.36
C PHE A 112 69.20 -36.24 -21.69
N LEU A 113 68.00 -35.96 -22.21
CA LEU A 113 67.53 -36.52 -23.47
C LEU A 113 68.26 -35.92 -24.69
N SER A 114 68.73 -34.67 -24.65
CA SER A 114 69.46 -34.06 -25.77
C SER A 114 70.81 -34.74 -26.08
N VAL A 115 71.35 -35.46 -25.10
CA VAL A 115 72.62 -36.20 -25.22
C VAL A 115 72.43 -37.56 -25.94
N LEU A 116 71.20 -38.04 -26.06
CA LEU A 116 70.90 -39.34 -26.65
C LEU A 116 70.70 -39.23 -28.16
N GLU A 117 71.27 -40.16 -28.92
CA GLU A 117 70.99 -40.29 -30.36
C GLU A 117 69.59 -40.89 -30.61
N ASN A 118 69.14 -41.83 -29.77
CA ASN A 118 67.79 -42.42 -29.83
C ASN A 118 66.79 -41.75 -28.86
N TRP A 119 66.91 -40.42 -28.70
CA TRP A 119 66.14 -39.67 -27.71
C TRP A 119 64.61 -39.80 -27.85
N GLU A 120 64.06 -39.94 -29.07
CA GLU A 120 62.61 -40.09 -29.29
C GLU A 120 62.05 -41.36 -28.66
N GLU A 121 62.77 -42.47 -28.80
CA GLU A 121 62.40 -43.77 -28.21
C GLU A 121 62.46 -43.73 -26.69
N VAL A 122 63.54 -43.13 -26.15
CA VAL A 122 63.74 -43.01 -24.71
C VAL A 122 62.73 -42.04 -24.09
N LEU A 123 62.43 -40.92 -24.75
CA LEU A 123 61.40 -39.98 -24.32
C LEU A 123 60.02 -40.64 -24.30
N GLY A 124 59.70 -41.44 -25.34
CA GLY A 124 58.45 -42.20 -25.41
C GLY A 124 58.26 -43.19 -24.26
N LEU A 125 59.36 -43.75 -23.73
CA LEU A 125 59.35 -44.58 -22.53
C LEU A 125 59.22 -43.73 -21.26
N VAL A 126 60.02 -42.68 -21.11
CA VAL A 126 60.04 -41.82 -19.92
C VAL A 126 58.69 -41.13 -19.67
N LEU A 127 58.01 -40.69 -20.73
CA LEU A 127 56.68 -40.07 -20.64
C LEU A 127 55.53 -41.07 -20.43
N ARG A 128 55.77 -42.37 -20.62
CA ARG A 128 54.72 -43.39 -20.50
C ARG A 128 54.24 -43.47 -19.05
N PRO A 129 52.93 -43.26 -18.78
CA PRO A 129 52.40 -43.35 -17.43
C PRO A 129 52.73 -44.71 -16.78
N GLY A 130 53.25 -44.65 -15.55
CA GLY A 130 53.64 -45.83 -14.79
C GLY A 130 55.02 -46.40 -15.12
N GLN A 131 55.73 -45.89 -16.14
CA GLN A 131 57.07 -46.38 -16.48
C GLN A 131 58.09 -46.13 -15.36
N ARG A 132 58.02 -44.97 -14.68
CA ARG A 132 58.87 -44.66 -13.50
C ARG A 132 58.77 -45.70 -12.38
N PHE A 133 57.65 -46.39 -12.26
CA PHE A 133 57.44 -47.39 -11.19
C PHE A 133 57.99 -48.77 -11.55
N LYS A 134 58.45 -48.98 -12.78
CA LYS A 134 59.08 -50.22 -13.23
C LYS A 134 60.60 -50.22 -13.08
N GLY A 135 61.21 -49.06 -12.93
CA GLY A 135 62.66 -48.91 -12.76
C GLY A 135 63.13 -49.05 -11.32
N GLU A 136 64.39 -48.73 -11.12
CA GLU A 136 65.04 -48.79 -9.81
C GLU A 136 64.32 -47.87 -8.79
N GLY A 137 64.10 -48.38 -7.58
CA GLY A 137 63.30 -47.70 -6.55
C GLY A 137 61.83 -47.45 -6.91
N GLY A 138 61.29 -48.19 -7.90
CA GLY A 138 59.95 -47.98 -8.44
C GLY A 138 58.82 -48.21 -7.41
N ILE A 139 59.01 -49.14 -6.47
CA ILE A 139 58.06 -49.43 -5.39
C ILE A 139 57.97 -48.23 -4.43
N GLU A 140 59.10 -47.68 -4.00
CA GLU A 140 59.17 -46.51 -3.14
C GLU A 140 58.62 -45.27 -3.86
N ALA A 141 58.96 -45.07 -5.13
CA ALA A 141 58.45 -43.97 -5.94
C ALA A 141 56.92 -44.06 -6.11
N ALA A 142 56.38 -45.26 -6.33
CA ALA A 142 54.93 -45.50 -6.39
C ALA A 142 54.26 -45.23 -5.04
N ALA A 143 54.84 -45.75 -3.94
CA ALA A 143 54.35 -45.53 -2.59
C ALA A 143 54.33 -44.04 -2.24
N ILE A 144 55.41 -43.29 -2.51
CA ILE A 144 55.49 -41.84 -2.32
C ILE A 144 54.43 -41.14 -3.16
N HIS A 145 54.28 -41.50 -4.44
CA HIS A 145 53.31 -40.86 -5.33
C HIS A 145 51.86 -41.07 -4.85
N ILE A 146 51.51 -42.32 -4.47
CA ILE A 146 50.19 -42.67 -3.90
C ILE A 146 49.96 -41.92 -2.58
N GLN A 147 50.93 -41.96 -1.67
CA GLN A 147 50.83 -41.28 -0.37
C GLN A 147 50.69 -39.77 -0.53
N CYS A 148 51.46 -39.14 -1.43
CA CYS A 148 51.37 -37.71 -1.73
C CYS A 148 49.99 -37.34 -2.29
N PHE A 149 49.46 -38.14 -3.23
CA PHE A 149 48.13 -37.90 -3.79
C PHE A 149 47.04 -38.03 -2.73
N TRP A 150 47.11 -39.05 -1.88
CA TRP A 150 46.17 -39.27 -0.79
C TRP A 150 46.23 -38.17 0.27
N ARG A 151 47.43 -37.78 0.73
CA ARG A 151 47.64 -36.67 1.66
C ARG A 151 47.08 -35.36 1.09
N ARG A 152 47.32 -35.09 -0.20
CA ARG A 152 46.75 -33.92 -0.88
C ARG A 152 45.23 -33.97 -0.96
N TYR A 153 44.65 -35.13 -1.28
CA TYR A 153 43.20 -35.32 -1.31
C TYR A 153 42.57 -35.06 0.06
N LEU A 154 43.14 -35.62 1.13
CA LEU A 154 42.67 -35.40 2.49
C LEU A 154 42.78 -33.92 2.90
N ALA A 155 43.93 -33.28 2.66
CA ALA A 155 44.15 -31.87 2.97
C ALA A 155 43.19 -30.96 2.20
N ARG A 156 43.00 -31.21 0.89
CA ARG A 156 42.04 -30.46 0.07
C ARG A 156 40.61 -30.66 0.56
N THR A 157 40.22 -31.89 0.89
CA THR A 157 38.88 -32.18 1.41
C THR A 157 38.64 -31.48 2.74
N ALA A 158 39.62 -31.48 3.64
CA ALA A 158 39.56 -30.75 4.91
C ALA A 158 39.47 -29.23 4.70
N TYR A 159 40.26 -28.68 3.78
CA TYR A 159 40.22 -27.26 3.41
C TYR A 159 38.86 -26.85 2.85
N LEU A 160 38.30 -27.63 1.91
CA LEU A 160 36.98 -27.34 1.34
C LEU A 160 35.88 -27.39 2.40
N ARG A 161 35.91 -28.37 3.32
CA ARG A 161 35.00 -28.42 4.47
C ARG A 161 35.17 -27.21 5.40
N HIS A 162 36.39 -26.76 5.65
CA HIS A 162 36.66 -25.56 6.42
C HIS A 162 36.09 -24.30 5.74
N CYS A 163 36.30 -24.13 4.43
CA CYS A 163 35.74 -23.02 3.66
C CYS A 163 34.20 -23.00 3.68
N GLN A 164 33.56 -24.16 3.53
CA GLN A 164 32.11 -24.30 3.65
C GLN A 164 31.62 -23.87 5.04
N ARG A 165 32.28 -24.34 6.11
CA ARG A 165 31.95 -23.95 7.49
C ARG A 165 32.13 -22.45 7.72
N LYS A 166 33.22 -21.86 7.23
CA LYS A 166 33.50 -20.42 7.34
C LYS A 166 32.44 -19.58 6.63
N TRP A 167 32.02 -20.01 5.44
CA TRP A 167 30.93 -19.35 4.71
C TRP A 167 29.60 -19.46 5.47
N ALA A 168 29.26 -20.66 5.97
CA ALA A 168 28.05 -20.87 6.78
C ALA A 168 28.05 -19.99 8.05
N VAL A 169 29.18 -19.90 8.76
CA VAL A 169 29.33 -19.00 9.93
C VAL A 169 29.09 -17.55 9.54
N GLY A 170 29.65 -17.08 8.42
CA GLY A 170 29.41 -15.72 7.92
C GLY A 170 27.93 -15.43 7.64
N THR A 171 27.26 -16.33 6.92
CA THR A 171 25.82 -16.21 6.62
C THR A 171 24.97 -16.21 7.89
N ILE A 172 25.25 -17.10 8.84
CA ILE A 172 24.54 -17.18 10.13
C ILE A 172 24.77 -15.92 10.95
N ALA A 173 26.02 -15.44 11.04
CA ALA A 173 26.37 -14.24 11.80
C ALA A 173 25.68 -12.98 11.24
N VAL A 174 25.69 -12.79 9.91
CA VAL A 174 25.00 -11.66 9.26
C VAL A 174 23.49 -11.75 9.49
N SER A 175 22.91 -12.94 9.33
CA SER A 175 21.47 -13.15 9.55
C SER A 175 21.07 -12.85 11.00
N TRP A 176 21.88 -13.31 11.97
CA TRP A 176 21.68 -13.01 13.39
C TRP A 176 21.84 -11.53 13.71
N LEU A 177 22.85 -10.87 13.14
CA LEU A 177 23.04 -9.42 13.31
C LEU A 177 21.85 -8.64 12.74
N MET A 178 21.36 -8.99 11.55
CA MET A 178 20.18 -8.35 10.98
C MET A 178 18.94 -8.59 11.84
N HIS A 179 18.73 -9.82 12.32
CA HIS A 179 17.61 -10.14 13.20
C HIS A 179 17.65 -9.34 14.52
N THR A 180 18.82 -9.27 15.17
CA THR A 180 19.00 -8.51 16.40
C THR A 180 18.80 -7.01 16.18
N GLN A 181 19.33 -6.44 15.09
CA GLN A 181 19.11 -5.04 14.74
C GLN A 181 17.64 -4.75 14.42
N MET A 182 16.96 -5.59 13.64
CA MET A 182 15.53 -5.46 13.37
C MET A 182 14.71 -5.53 14.66
N ARG A 183 15.06 -6.41 15.59
CA ARG A 183 14.39 -6.51 16.90
C ARG A 183 14.61 -5.26 17.75
N HIS A 184 15.83 -4.71 17.78
CA HIS A 184 16.14 -3.46 18.49
C HIS A 184 15.38 -2.27 17.89
N VAL A 185 15.40 -2.12 16.56
CA VAL A 185 14.62 -1.09 15.86
C VAL A 185 13.13 -1.26 16.12
N GLY A 186 12.62 -2.50 16.10
CA GLY A 186 11.23 -2.81 16.42
C GLY A 186 10.82 -2.32 17.82
N LYS A 187 11.62 -2.64 18.84
CA LYS A 187 11.39 -2.16 20.22
C LYS A 187 11.46 -0.63 20.32
N ALA A 188 12.43 0.00 19.68
CA ALA A 188 12.56 1.46 19.66
C ALA A 188 11.37 2.14 18.98
N LEU A 189 10.86 1.59 17.88
CA LEU A 189 9.67 2.09 17.19
C LEU A 189 8.41 1.91 18.03
N GLN A 190 8.26 0.80 18.74
CA GLN A 190 7.15 0.59 19.69
C GLN A 190 7.18 1.63 20.82
N ALA A 191 8.34 1.83 21.44
CA ALA A 191 8.50 2.84 22.49
C ALA A 191 8.23 4.27 21.97
N ARG A 192 8.67 4.59 20.75
CA ARG A 192 8.37 5.88 20.11
C ARG A 192 6.87 6.06 19.86
N ARG A 193 6.17 5.04 19.34
CA ARG A 193 4.71 5.10 19.11
C ARG A 193 3.94 5.28 20.41
N PHE A 194 4.35 4.58 21.47
CA PHE A 194 3.75 4.74 22.79
C PHE A 194 3.89 6.17 23.31
N ARG A 195 5.10 6.74 23.25
CA ARG A 195 5.34 8.14 23.63
C ARG A 195 4.52 9.13 22.79
N GLN A 196 4.40 8.91 21.48
CA GLN A 196 3.59 9.75 20.59
C GLN A 196 2.11 9.75 21.01
N LEU A 197 1.60 8.60 21.45
CA LEU A 197 0.24 8.47 21.95
C LEU A 197 0.05 9.19 23.30
N GLU A 198 0.98 9.05 24.23
CA GLU A 198 0.95 9.79 25.51
C GLU A 198 0.99 11.31 25.28
N ASN A 199 1.89 11.76 24.42
CA ASN A 199 2.00 13.17 24.05
C ASN A 199 0.71 13.69 23.38
N PHE A 200 0.07 12.86 22.54
CA PHE A 200 -1.25 13.18 21.97
C PHE A 200 -2.29 13.38 23.07
N ARG A 201 -2.42 12.44 24.02
CA ARG A 201 -3.38 12.54 25.13
C ARG A 201 -3.15 13.78 25.99
N SER A 202 -1.89 14.07 26.33
CA SER A 202 -1.52 15.28 27.07
C SER A 202 -1.88 16.56 26.30
N ARG A 203 -1.54 16.65 25.01
CA ARG A 203 -1.88 17.80 24.17
C ARG A 203 -3.40 17.94 23.96
N ALA A 204 -4.14 16.83 23.88
CA ALA A 204 -5.61 16.84 23.76
C ALA A 204 -6.26 17.39 25.04
N GLN A 205 -5.79 17.01 26.22
CA GLN A 205 -6.25 17.58 27.49
C GLN A 205 -5.98 19.10 27.56
N HIS A 206 -4.79 19.53 27.15
CA HIS A 206 -4.47 20.96 27.07
C HIS A 206 -5.36 21.71 26.07
N LEU A 207 -5.65 21.10 24.92
CA LEU A 207 -6.57 21.67 23.92
C LEU A 207 -7.98 21.83 24.51
N ALA A 208 -8.49 20.82 25.22
CA ALA A 208 -9.78 20.85 25.89
C ALA A 208 -9.87 21.95 26.96
N ALA A 209 -8.88 22.02 27.87
CA ALA A 209 -8.84 23.01 28.94
C ALA A 209 -8.80 24.46 28.43
N ASN A 210 -8.14 24.70 27.29
CA ASN A 210 -7.96 26.03 26.72
C ASN A 210 -8.86 26.33 25.51
N TRP A 211 -9.84 25.47 25.21
CA TRP A 211 -10.60 25.52 23.96
C TRP A 211 -11.30 26.87 23.74
N LYS A 212 -12.01 27.38 24.75
CA LYS A 212 -12.71 28.68 24.67
C LYS A 212 -11.76 29.84 24.39
N HIS A 213 -10.60 29.84 25.03
CA HIS A 213 -9.56 30.83 24.79
C HIS A 213 -9.03 30.73 23.35
N ILE A 214 -8.71 29.51 22.89
CA ILE A 214 -8.23 29.27 21.52
C ILE A 214 -9.26 29.74 20.49
N GLN A 215 -10.56 29.46 20.69
CA GLN A 215 -11.64 29.90 19.81
C GLN A 215 -11.75 31.44 19.71
N SER A 216 -11.53 32.15 20.83
CA SER A 216 -11.57 33.62 20.88
C SER A 216 -10.30 34.29 20.32
N SER A 217 -9.16 33.59 20.37
CA SER A 217 -7.85 34.11 19.98
C SER A 217 -7.49 33.87 18.51
N LYS A 218 -6.43 34.54 18.05
CA LYS A 218 -5.85 34.27 16.72
C LYS A 218 -5.21 32.88 16.68
N ARG A 219 -5.68 32.02 15.78
CA ARG A 219 -5.24 30.62 15.70
C ARG A 219 -4.94 30.17 14.26
N THR A 220 -4.13 29.12 14.16
CA THR A 220 -3.74 28.48 12.91
C THR A 220 -4.30 27.05 12.85
N ILE A 221 -5.10 26.75 11.83
CA ILE A 221 -5.63 25.39 11.62
C ILE A 221 -4.78 24.71 10.54
N ILE A 222 -4.23 23.54 10.86
CA ILE A 222 -3.45 22.73 9.92
C ILE A 222 -4.39 21.63 9.40
N HIS A 223 -4.92 21.79 8.20
CA HIS A 223 -5.76 20.80 7.56
C HIS A 223 -4.90 19.73 6.88
N ILE A 224 -5.09 18.48 7.31
CA ILE A 224 -4.45 17.31 6.73
C ILE A 224 -5.58 16.37 6.28
N PRO A 225 -6.09 16.47 5.03
CA PRO A 225 -7.17 15.63 4.51
C PRO A 225 -6.65 14.21 4.18
N SER A 226 -5.98 13.59 5.14
CA SER A 226 -5.42 12.25 5.04
C SER A 226 -6.52 11.21 5.11
N LEU A 227 -6.57 10.30 4.15
CA LEU A 227 -7.54 9.20 4.14
C LEU A 227 -6.93 7.94 4.77
N GLY A 228 -6.59 7.96 6.07
CA GLY A 228 -5.91 6.92 6.86
C GLY A 228 -6.45 5.46 6.87
N TYR A 229 -7.09 4.97 5.81
CA TYR A 229 -7.61 3.62 5.65
C TYR A 229 -6.52 2.52 5.73
N SER A 230 -6.98 1.31 6.05
CA SER A 230 -6.14 0.11 6.04
C SER A 230 -5.49 -0.14 4.68
N GLN A 231 -4.33 -0.79 4.69
CA GLN A 231 -3.56 -1.06 3.46
C GLN A 231 -4.38 -1.81 2.40
N SER A 232 -5.16 -2.81 2.80
CA SER A 232 -6.01 -3.57 1.88
C SER A 232 -7.04 -2.68 1.18
N ARG A 233 -7.63 -1.71 1.89
CA ARG A 233 -8.58 -0.76 1.30
C ARG A 233 -7.87 0.21 0.35
N ARG A 234 -6.72 0.74 0.76
CA ARG A 234 -5.94 1.67 -0.09
C ARG A 234 -5.52 1.04 -1.40
N MET A 235 -5.19 -0.24 -1.44
CA MET A 235 -4.83 -0.95 -2.68
C MET A 235 -6.00 -1.09 -3.67
N ASN A 236 -7.24 -1.11 -3.18
CA ASN A 236 -8.44 -1.19 -4.03
C ASN A 236 -8.94 0.18 -4.51
N LEU A 237 -8.38 1.28 -3.98
CA LEU A 237 -8.73 2.64 -4.38
C LEU A 237 -7.86 3.10 -5.54
N ARG A 238 -8.49 3.52 -6.64
CA ARG A 238 -7.80 4.19 -7.75
C ARG A 238 -7.63 5.69 -7.43
N ARG A 239 -6.56 6.30 -7.94
CA ARG A 239 -6.30 7.75 -7.86
C ARG A 239 -6.47 8.32 -6.45
N TYR A 240 -5.91 7.61 -5.48
CA TYR A 240 -6.05 7.90 -4.06
C TYR A 240 -5.46 9.24 -3.62
N ASP A 241 -4.54 9.81 -4.40
CA ASP A 241 -4.08 11.18 -4.30
C ASP A 241 -5.15 12.22 -4.64
N ILE A 242 -5.95 11.97 -5.68
CA ILE A 242 -7.07 12.85 -6.06
C ILE A 242 -8.16 12.80 -4.99
N LEU A 243 -8.50 11.60 -4.50
CA LEU A 243 -9.51 11.42 -3.45
C LEU A 243 -9.18 12.23 -2.18
N GLN A 244 -7.92 12.27 -1.78
CA GLN A 244 -7.47 13.08 -0.63
C GLN A 244 -7.56 14.60 -0.90
N ASN A 245 -7.59 15.03 -2.16
CA ASN A 245 -7.67 16.45 -2.54
C ASN A 245 -9.11 16.95 -2.72
N ILE A 246 -10.13 16.07 -2.80
CA ILE A 246 -11.55 16.47 -2.95
C ILE A 246 -11.98 17.44 -1.84
N GLN A 247 -11.43 17.27 -0.64
CA GLN A 247 -11.75 18.11 0.51
C GLN A 247 -10.97 19.44 0.57
N ILE A 248 -10.48 19.94 -0.57
CA ILE A 248 -9.81 21.25 -0.64
C ILE A 248 -10.69 22.40 -0.16
N SER A 249 -12.00 22.29 -0.35
CA SER A 249 -13.00 23.27 0.06
C SER A 249 -13.04 23.51 1.58
N ARG A 250 -12.44 22.61 2.38
CA ARG A 250 -12.15 22.82 3.82
C ARG A 250 -11.36 24.08 4.13
N LEU A 251 -10.59 24.60 3.16
CA LEU A 251 -9.91 25.89 3.29
C LEU A 251 -10.85 27.06 3.59
N CYS A 252 -12.14 26.90 3.32
CA CYS A 252 -13.16 27.91 3.59
C CYS A 252 -13.60 27.95 5.07
N ASP A 253 -13.14 27.00 5.91
CA ASP A 253 -13.37 26.95 7.37
C ASP A 253 -12.68 28.09 8.16
N ILE A 254 -11.97 28.99 7.45
CA ILE A 254 -11.36 30.21 7.99
C ILE A 254 -12.42 31.25 8.41
N ARG A 255 -13.68 31.11 7.96
CA ARG A 255 -14.75 32.04 8.31
C ARG A 255 -15.19 31.87 9.77
N GLY A 256 -14.60 32.65 10.66
CA GLY A 256 -15.06 32.76 12.05
C GLY A 256 -16.49 33.31 12.14
N ARG A 257 -17.32 32.72 13.02
CA ARG A 257 -18.73 33.09 13.24
C ARG A 257 -18.98 34.52 13.76
N SER A 258 -17.94 35.30 14.10
CA SER A 258 -18.14 36.68 14.59
C SER A 258 -16.96 37.65 14.36
N PHE A 259 -15.76 37.18 14.00
CA PHE A 259 -14.59 38.05 13.84
C PHE A 259 -13.72 37.59 12.66
N PRO A 260 -13.77 38.28 11.50
CA PRO A 260 -13.09 37.84 10.27
C PRO A 260 -11.56 37.98 10.27
N TYR A 261 -10.93 38.40 11.37
CA TYR A 261 -9.53 38.89 11.39
C TYR A 261 -8.48 37.93 12.01
N ASN A 262 -8.88 36.72 12.46
CA ASN A 262 -8.09 35.94 13.42
C ASN A 262 -7.73 34.47 13.02
N LEU A 263 -7.97 34.05 11.78
CA LEU A 263 -7.76 32.65 11.37
C LEU A 263 -6.73 32.52 10.22
N THR A 264 -5.79 31.59 10.36
CA THR A 264 -4.85 31.18 9.30
C THR A 264 -5.02 29.70 9.04
N ALA A 265 -5.29 29.27 7.82
CA ALA A 265 -5.33 27.85 7.47
C ALA A 265 -4.10 27.44 6.67
N ILE A 266 -3.49 26.32 7.06
CA ILE A 266 -2.46 25.63 6.29
C ILE A 266 -3.10 24.37 5.73
N TYR A 267 -3.23 24.29 4.41
CA TYR A 267 -3.71 23.09 3.74
C TYR A 267 -2.55 22.32 3.17
N ILE A 268 -2.49 21.05 3.54
CA ILE A 268 -1.48 20.13 3.04
C ILE A 268 -2.10 19.37 1.87
N HIS A 269 -1.44 19.42 0.72
CA HIS A 269 -1.94 18.78 -0.49
C HIS A 269 -0.83 18.15 -1.32
N TYR A 270 -1.25 17.26 -2.22
CA TYR A 270 -0.35 16.56 -3.12
C TYR A 270 -0.09 17.33 -4.43
N CYS A 271 -1.13 17.83 -5.09
CA CYS A 271 -1.00 18.44 -6.42
C CYS A 271 -0.54 19.91 -6.36
N SER A 272 0.26 20.37 -7.32
CA SER A 272 0.48 21.80 -7.56
C SER A 272 -0.85 22.41 -7.98
N LEU A 273 -1.65 22.87 -7.03
CA LEU A 273 -2.84 23.60 -7.39
C LEU A 273 -2.38 24.87 -8.12
N TYR A 274 -2.86 25.05 -9.33
CA TYR A 274 -2.94 26.36 -9.96
C TYR A 274 -3.99 27.20 -9.21
N VAL A 275 -3.81 27.41 -7.90
CA VAL A 275 -4.41 28.58 -7.26
C VAL A 275 -3.56 29.73 -7.75
N LYS A 276 -4.01 30.40 -8.83
CA LYS A 276 -3.51 31.73 -9.16
C LYS A 276 -3.55 32.50 -7.85
N LYS A 277 -2.38 32.99 -7.39
CA LYS A 277 -2.29 33.93 -6.27
C LYS A 277 -3.08 35.16 -6.66
N GLN A 278 -4.39 35.16 -6.41
CA GLN A 278 -5.13 36.40 -6.36
C GLN A 278 -4.89 37.02 -4.99
N PRO A 279 -4.71 38.34 -4.91
CA PRO A 279 -4.69 39.04 -3.65
C PRO A 279 -6.12 39.04 -3.13
N LEU A 280 -6.52 37.98 -2.43
CA LEU A 280 -7.53 38.15 -1.40
C LEU A 280 -6.85 39.09 -0.39
N GLU A 281 -7.48 40.22 -0.08
CA GLU A 281 -6.97 41.26 0.84
C GLU A 281 -6.19 40.65 2.03
N ASP A 282 -5.17 41.38 2.51
CA ASP A 282 -4.11 41.02 3.50
C ASP A 282 -4.53 40.25 4.78
N THR A 283 -5.81 39.97 4.93
CA THR A 283 -6.54 39.52 6.11
C THR A 283 -6.68 38.00 6.22
N LEU A 284 -6.77 37.25 5.10
CA LEU A 284 -6.91 35.78 5.11
C LEU A 284 -5.70 35.09 4.45
N ARG A 285 -4.70 34.72 5.26
CA ARG A 285 -3.50 34.01 4.77
C ARG A 285 -3.75 32.50 4.65
N THR A 286 -4.32 32.07 3.53
CA THR A 286 -4.31 30.65 3.17
C THR A 286 -2.94 30.26 2.64
N LEU A 287 -2.22 29.44 3.40
CA LEU A 287 -0.88 28.97 3.03
C LEU A 287 -0.97 27.50 2.63
N SER A 288 -0.96 27.22 1.32
CA SER A 288 -0.80 25.85 0.86
C SER A 288 0.65 25.39 1.04
N CYS A 289 0.82 24.18 1.58
CA CYS A 289 2.11 23.48 1.61
C CYS A 289 1.99 22.16 0.84
N SER A 290 2.62 22.12 -0.34
CA SER A 290 2.81 20.88 -1.08
C SER A 290 3.79 19.96 -0.34
N THR A 291 3.40 18.70 -0.15
CA THR A 291 4.34 17.65 0.25
C THR A 291 5.28 17.36 -0.91
N ASN A 292 6.58 17.37 -0.65
CA ASN A 292 7.61 17.12 -1.66
C ASN A 292 7.37 15.73 -2.32
N PRO A 293 7.45 15.56 -3.65
CA PRO A 293 7.24 14.27 -4.33
C PRO A 293 8.29 13.18 -4.00
N PHE A 294 9.31 13.50 -3.19
CA PHE A 294 10.45 12.64 -2.88
C PHE A 294 10.08 11.24 -2.33
N PRO A 295 9.08 11.06 -1.43
CA PRO A 295 8.67 9.74 -0.97
C PRO A 295 8.08 8.85 -2.08
N ARG A 296 7.43 9.43 -3.10
CA ARG A 296 6.88 8.67 -4.24
C ARG A 296 7.96 8.09 -5.14
N LEU A 297 9.14 8.71 -5.23
CA LEU A 297 10.26 8.16 -6.01
C LEU A 297 10.73 6.80 -5.47
N PHE A 298 10.58 6.56 -4.16
CA PHE A 298 10.95 5.30 -3.51
C PHE A 298 9.78 4.32 -3.37
N PHE A 299 8.53 4.81 -3.35
CA PHE A 299 7.33 4.00 -3.09
C PHE A 299 6.25 4.17 -4.18
N GLN A 300 6.63 4.04 -5.45
CA GLN A 300 5.73 4.24 -6.61
C GLN A 300 4.48 3.35 -6.61
N THR A 301 4.56 2.17 -5.98
CA THR A 301 3.50 1.15 -5.97
C THR A 301 2.55 1.22 -4.77
N HIS A 302 2.77 2.14 -3.83
CA HIS A 302 2.02 2.17 -2.57
C HIS A 302 1.14 3.41 -2.49
N ASN A 303 -0.19 3.21 -2.39
CA ASN A 303 -1.16 4.27 -2.10
C ASN A 303 -1.03 4.75 -0.66
N MET A 304 0.02 5.51 -0.31
CA MET A 304 0.25 6.04 1.05
C MET A 304 -0.70 7.20 1.38
N CYS A 305 -1.20 7.25 2.62
CA CYS A 305 -1.99 8.38 3.10
C CYS A 305 -1.11 9.63 3.31
N LEU A 306 -1.74 10.81 3.28
CA LEU A 306 -1.05 12.09 3.31
C LEU A 306 -0.20 12.28 4.57
N SER A 307 -0.65 11.78 5.72
CA SER A 307 0.09 11.84 6.97
C SER A 307 1.38 11.02 6.94
N THR A 308 1.34 9.82 6.32
CA THR A 308 2.54 9.01 6.07
C THR A 308 3.52 9.74 5.15
N LEU A 309 3.03 10.37 4.09
CA LEU A 309 3.87 11.14 3.16
C LEU A 309 4.52 12.35 3.86
N LEU A 310 3.76 13.04 4.71
CA LEU A 310 4.25 14.19 5.46
C LEU A 310 5.30 13.80 6.50
N LYS A 311 5.08 12.69 7.21
CA LYS A 311 6.05 12.08 8.14
C LYS A 311 7.39 11.78 7.46
N TYR A 312 7.38 11.37 6.19
CA TYR A 312 8.59 11.16 5.39
C TYR A 312 9.12 12.41 4.68
N SER A 313 8.53 13.58 4.94
CA SER A 313 8.88 14.87 4.30
C SER A 313 9.44 15.88 5.32
N PRO A 314 10.66 15.69 5.84
CA PRO A 314 11.23 16.55 6.90
C PRO A 314 11.37 18.02 6.48
N ARG A 315 11.59 18.31 5.19
CA ARG A 315 11.61 19.70 4.68
C ARG A 315 10.26 20.37 4.81
N THR A 316 9.17 19.66 4.49
CA THR A 316 7.80 20.16 4.60
C THR A 316 7.42 20.35 6.07
N LEU A 317 7.74 19.37 6.94
CA LEU A 317 7.55 19.51 8.39
C LEU A 317 8.29 20.72 8.96
N LYS A 318 9.56 20.92 8.59
CA LYS A 318 10.32 22.12 8.98
C LYS A 318 9.64 23.40 8.52
N ARG A 319 9.18 23.46 7.25
CA ARG A 319 8.46 24.64 6.73
C ARG A 319 7.20 24.93 7.53
N ILE A 320 6.36 23.92 7.80
CA ILE A 320 5.13 24.07 8.60
C ILE A 320 5.49 24.56 10.01
N LYS A 321 6.52 23.98 10.63
CA LYS A 321 7.00 24.38 11.96
C LYS A 321 7.41 25.85 12.03
N HIS A 322 8.07 26.38 10.99
CA HIS A 322 8.38 27.81 10.92
C HIS A 322 7.11 28.67 10.72
N LEU A 323 6.14 28.21 9.93
CA LEU A 323 4.89 28.94 9.69
C LEU A 323 4.01 29.08 10.94
N ILE A 324 4.07 28.09 11.84
CA ILE A 324 3.29 28.06 13.09
C ILE A 324 4.08 28.56 14.31
N GLN A 325 5.34 28.95 14.14
CA GLN A 325 6.17 29.40 15.25
C GLN A 325 5.54 30.61 15.96
N GLY A 326 5.38 30.52 17.28
CA GLY A 326 4.77 31.57 18.11
C GLY A 326 3.26 31.72 17.95
N LYS A 327 2.57 30.80 17.26
CA LYS A 327 1.12 30.85 17.03
C LYS A 327 0.42 29.70 17.75
N GLN A 328 -0.81 29.95 18.20
CA GLN A 328 -1.72 28.87 18.64
C GLN A 328 -2.13 28.06 17.40
N ALA A 329 -1.80 26.77 17.37
CA ALA A 329 -2.06 25.93 16.21
C ALA A 329 -2.54 24.53 16.61
N TYR A 330 -3.41 23.94 15.78
CA TYR A 330 -3.86 22.55 15.93
C TYR A 330 -4.13 21.90 14.57
N ILE A 331 -4.11 20.57 14.53
CA ILE A 331 -4.36 19.79 13.32
C ILE A 331 -5.83 19.40 13.23
N VAL A 332 -6.40 19.52 12.04
CA VAL A 332 -7.68 18.93 11.65
C VAL A 332 -7.40 17.86 10.60
N GLY A 333 -7.55 16.60 10.99
CA GLY A 333 -7.29 15.44 10.14
C GLY A 333 -8.44 15.10 9.19
N GLY A 334 -8.24 14.10 8.34
CA GLY A 334 -9.31 13.38 7.65
C GLY A 334 -9.73 12.18 8.49
N VAL A 335 -9.37 10.98 8.03
CA VAL A 335 -9.54 9.73 8.79
C VAL A 335 -8.36 9.56 9.75
N ALA A 336 -8.64 9.44 11.05
CA ALA A 336 -7.61 9.32 12.09
C ALA A 336 -6.68 8.11 11.84
N HIS A 337 -5.38 8.35 11.93
CA HIS A 337 -4.33 7.37 11.65
C HIS A 337 -3.15 7.52 12.62
N VAL A 338 -2.41 6.43 12.85
CA VAL A 338 -1.23 6.43 13.73
C VAL A 338 -0.12 7.39 13.28
N ASP A 339 -0.03 7.67 11.99
CA ASP A 339 0.95 8.63 11.46
C ASP A 339 0.54 10.10 11.71
N ASP A 340 -0.74 10.38 11.99
CA ASP A 340 -1.16 11.72 12.44
C ASP A 340 -0.51 12.06 13.78
N LEU A 341 -0.42 11.07 14.69
CA LEU A 341 0.25 11.23 15.98
C LEU A 341 1.72 11.56 15.80
N ALA A 342 2.39 10.92 14.84
CA ALA A 342 3.79 11.18 14.55
C ALA A 342 4.02 12.57 13.98
N VAL A 343 3.18 13.01 13.04
CA VAL A 343 3.22 14.37 12.48
C VAL A 343 2.96 15.42 13.57
N ALA A 344 1.95 15.20 14.41
CA ALA A 344 1.60 16.09 15.50
C ALA A 344 2.73 16.22 16.53
N ASP A 345 3.44 15.12 16.79
CA ASP A 345 4.60 15.10 17.70
C ASP A 345 5.80 15.87 17.14
N ASP A 346 6.11 15.70 15.85
CA ASP A 346 7.20 16.44 15.19
C ASP A 346 6.91 17.96 15.12
N LEU A 347 5.63 18.34 14.92
CA LEU A 347 5.16 19.72 14.88
C LEU A 347 4.94 20.34 16.27
N GLY A 348 4.69 19.53 17.30
CA GLY A 348 4.41 19.99 18.66
C GLY A 348 3.03 20.60 18.85
N VAL A 349 2.02 20.12 18.14
CA VAL A 349 0.64 20.67 18.16
C VAL A 349 -0.40 19.60 18.49
N PRO A 350 -1.55 19.95 19.11
CA PRO A 350 -2.66 19.02 19.32
C PRO A 350 -3.38 18.69 18.01
N ILE A 351 -4.15 17.59 18.02
CA ILE A 351 -5.03 17.18 16.92
C ILE A 351 -6.48 17.26 17.43
N LEU A 352 -7.36 17.88 16.65
CA LEU A 352 -8.80 17.89 16.85
C LEU A 352 -9.40 16.63 16.19
N ALA A 353 -9.21 15.48 16.83
CA ALA A 353 -9.69 14.17 16.38
C ALA A 353 -9.71 13.18 17.56
N PRO A 354 -10.50 12.09 17.48
CA PRO A 354 -10.37 10.97 18.42
C PRO A 354 -8.99 10.29 18.35
N GLU A 355 -8.66 9.53 19.38
CA GLU A 355 -7.53 8.59 19.33
C GLU A 355 -7.73 7.59 18.16
N PRO A 356 -6.70 7.26 17.35
CA PRO A 356 -6.87 6.39 16.18
C PRO A 356 -7.51 5.02 16.48
N ALA A 357 -7.24 4.43 17.65
CA ALA A 357 -7.85 3.16 18.04
C ALA A 357 -9.36 3.28 18.32
N ILE A 358 -9.78 4.39 18.95
CA ILE A 358 -11.19 4.72 19.20
C ILE A 358 -11.89 4.99 17.87
N ALA A 359 -11.24 5.79 17.00
CA ALA A 359 -11.74 6.07 15.67
C ALA A 359 -11.98 4.79 14.88
N GLN A 360 -11.00 3.87 14.86
CA GLN A 360 -11.09 2.59 14.13
C GLN A 360 -12.22 1.70 14.65
N LEU A 361 -12.54 1.75 15.95
CA LEU A 361 -13.62 0.98 16.54
C LEU A 361 -14.99 1.53 16.13
N TYR A 362 -15.18 2.84 16.28
CA TYR A 362 -16.49 3.49 16.10
C TYR A 362 -16.76 3.98 14.68
N SER A 363 -15.75 4.04 13.80
CA SER A 363 -15.93 4.30 12.36
C SER A 363 -16.43 3.07 11.59
N THR A 364 -16.73 1.97 12.28
CA THR A 364 -17.32 0.77 11.66
C THR A 364 -18.84 0.86 11.70
N LYS A 365 -19.55 0.19 10.78
CA LYS A 365 -21.02 0.14 10.79
C LYS A 365 -21.55 -0.43 12.12
N SER A 366 -20.94 -1.51 12.62
CA SER A 366 -21.27 -2.08 13.92
C SER A 366 -20.95 -1.12 15.08
N GLY A 367 -19.82 -0.40 15.01
CA GLY A 367 -19.43 0.62 15.98
C GLY A 367 -20.39 1.81 16.03
N GLY A 368 -20.78 2.37 14.89
CA GLY A 368 -21.77 3.44 14.78
C GLY A 368 -23.13 3.03 15.34
N ARG A 369 -23.57 1.78 15.06
CA ARG A 369 -24.81 1.23 15.63
C ARG A 369 -24.81 1.18 17.16
N ARG A 370 -23.65 0.91 17.79
CA ARG A 370 -23.52 0.97 19.27
C ARG A 370 -23.73 2.39 19.80
N ILE A 371 -23.17 3.39 19.12
CA ILE A 371 -23.36 4.81 19.49
C ILE A 371 -24.83 5.20 19.38
N PHE A 372 -25.51 4.81 18.30
CA PHE A 372 -26.93 5.10 18.14
C PHE A 372 -27.82 4.40 19.17
N THR A 373 -27.48 3.16 19.52
CA THR A 373 -28.19 2.43 20.58
C THR A 373 -28.01 3.10 21.94
N GLU A 374 -26.80 3.54 22.26
CA GLU A 374 -26.49 4.29 23.50
C GLU A 374 -27.12 5.69 23.52
N ALA A 375 -27.21 6.35 22.36
CA ALA A 375 -27.93 7.60 22.20
C ALA A 375 -29.45 7.42 22.23
N GLU A 376 -29.95 6.18 22.32
CA GLU A 376 -31.36 5.76 22.28
C GLU A 376 -32.18 6.48 21.18
N VAL A 377 -31.56 6.61 20.01
CA VAL A 377 -32.22 7.09 18.78
C VAL A 377 -32.80 5.90 18.02
N ASP A 378 -33.84 6.13 17.23
CA ASP A 378 -34.43 5.05 16.44
C ASP A 378 -33.43 4.53 15.39
N LEU A 379 -33.32 3.20 15.31
CA LEU A 379 -32.46 2.50 14.35
C LEU A 379 -33.29 1.59 13.45
N PRO A 380 -32.80 1.26 12.24
CA PRO A 380 -33.37 0.14 11.50
C PRO A 380 -33.26 -1.16 12.31
N PRO A 381 -34.29 -2.03 12.31
CA PRO A 381 -34.20 -3.38 12.83
C PRO A 381 -33.00 -4.11 12.23
N GLY A 382 -32.12 -4.63 13.06
CA GLY A 382 -30.84 -5.14 12.57
C GLY A 382 -29.86 -5.53 13.66
N GLN A 383 -28.77 -6.16 13.24
CA GLN A 383 -27.70 -6.62 14.12
C GLN A 383 -26.34 -6.47 13.46
N GLY A 384 -25.36 -5.99 14.22
CA GLY A 384 -23.95 -5.87 13.82
C GLY A 384 -23.07 -7.01 14.31
N ASP A 385 -21.76 -6.86 14.09
CA ASP A 385 -20.71 -7.80 14.53
C ASP A 385 -20.89 -9.22 13.96
N ILE A 386 -21.29 -9.33 12.68
CA ILE A 386 -21.48 -10.61 11.99
C ILE A 386 -20.20 -11.03 11.27
N TYR A 387 -19.55 -12.09 11.73
CA TYR A 387 -18.26 -12.58 11.20
C TYR A 387 -18.31 -13.99 10.62
N THR A 388 -19.37 -14.76 10.89
CA THR A 388 -19.49 -16.14 10.43
C THR A 388 -20.76 -16.38 9.64
N LEU A 389 -20.71 -17.33 8.72
CA LEU A 389 -21.85 -17.67 7.87
C LEU A 389 -23.04 -18.17 8.68
N ASN A 390 -22.78 -19.01 9.69
CA ASN A 390 -23.82 -19.55 10.57
C ASN A 390 -24.49 -18.43 11.39
N GLN A 391 -23.69 -17.47 11.89
CA GLN A 391 -24.21 -16.30 12.59
C GLN A 391 -25.06 -15.45 11.64
N LEU A 392 -24.63 -15.24 10.40
CA LEU A 392 -25.39 -14.50 9.40
C LEU A 392 -26.77 -15.11 9.17
N HIS A 393 -26.81 -16.41 8.85
CA HIS A 393 -28.08 -17.12 8.58
C HIS A 393 -29.00 -17.13 9.80
N GLY A 394 -28.47 -17.47 10.97
CA GLY A 394 -29.25 -17.53 12.21
C GLY A 394 -29.79 -16.17 12.65
N THR A 395 -28.98 -15.13 12.52
CA THR A 395 -29.37 -13.76 12.86
C THR A 395 -30.41 -13.23 11.89
N LEU A 396 -30.20 -13.41 10.59
CA LEU A 396 -31.13 -12.94 9.57
C LEU A 396 -32.49 -13.64 9.68
N ALA A 397 -32.52 -14.96 9.84
CA ALA A 397 -33.77 -15.70 10.01
C ALA A 397 -34.56 -15.20 11.24
N ARG A 398 -33.88 -14.96 12.38
CA ARG A 398 -34.51 -14.39 13.58
C ARG A 398 -35.07 -12.99 13.34
N LEU A 399 -34.28 -12.12 12.71
CA LEU A 399 -34.69 -10.76 12.39
C LEU A 399 -35.89 -10.74 11.43
N MET A 400 -35.93 -11.65 10.46
CA MET A 400 -37.04 -11.83 9.53
C MET A 400 -38.31 -12.30 10.25
N THR A 401 -38.22 -13.26 11.17
CA THR A 401 -39.38 -13.71 11.98
C THR A 401 -39.96 -12.56 12.80
N GLN A 402 -39.10 -11.74 13.41
CA GLN A 402 -39.53 -10.60 14.25
C GLN A 402 -40.07 -9.42 13.42
N ASN A 403 -39.61 -9.28 12.18
CA ASN A 403 -39.92 -8.14 11.31
C ASN A 403 -40.47 -8.60 9.96
N ILE A 404 -41.55 -9.41 10.00
CA ILE A 404 -42.09 -10.11 8.83
C ILE A 404 -42.56 -9.19 7.70
N HIS A 405 -42.83 -7.92 7.98
CA HIS A 405 -43.27 -6.93 6.99
C HIS A 405 -42.11 -6.30 6.19
N VAL A 406 -40.86 -6.63 6.51
CA VAL A 406 -39.68 -6.08 5.82
C VAL A 406 -39.53 -6.74 4.45
N GLN A 407 -39.56 -5.93 3.39
CA GLN A 407 -39.47 -6.40 2.01
C GLN A 407 -38.04 -6.54 1.50
N ARG A 408 -37.09 -5.83 2.10
CA ARG A 408 -35.69 -5.77 1.67
C ARG A 408 -34.77 -5.74 2.87
N TRP A 409 -33.73 -6.57 2.82
CA TRP A 409 -32.66 -6.62 3.81
C TRP A 409 -31.37 -6.08 3.21
N LEU A 410 -30.66 -5.26 3.99
CA LEU A 410 -29.37 -4.67 3.64
C LEU A 410 -28.25 -5.36 4.41
N PHE A 411 -27.11 -5.52 3.73
CA PHE A 411 -25.87 -6.04 4.28
C PHE A 411 -24.79 -4.98 4.09
N LYS A 412 -24.23 -4.44 5.18
CA LYS A 412 -23.24 -3.37 5.15
C LYS A 412 -21.93 -3.86 5.76
N MET A 413 -20.82 -3.80 5.02
CA MET A 413 -19.50 -4.16 5.55
C MET A 413 -18.99 -3.09 6.52
N ASP A 414 -18.38 -3.52 7.63
CA ASP A 414 -17.95 -2.63 8.71
C ASP A 414 -16.97 -1.56 8.27
N SER A 415 -15.98 -1.91 7.45
CA SER A 415 -14.92 -0.97 7.09
C SER A 415 -15.18 -0.21 5.78
N GLU A 416 -16.29 -0.42 5.08
CA GLU A 416 -16.57 0.25 3.80
C GLU A 416 -17.40 1.52 3.96
N HIS A 417 -17.23 2.46 3.02
CA HIS A 417 -17.83 3.80 3.06
C HIS A 417 -18.40 4.15 1.67
N GLY A 418 -19.32 5.13 1.61
CA GLY A 418 -19.88 5.63 0.36
C GLY A 418 -20.64 4.57 -0.45
N GLY A 419 -21.43 3.71 0.22
CA GLY A 419 -22.27 2.69 -0.44
C GLY A 419 -21.53 1.50 -1.08
N ARG A 420 -20.19 1.51 -1.17
CA ARG A 420 -19.39 0.48 -1.86
C ARG A 420 -19.47 -0.92 -1.24
N GLY A 421 -19.67 -0.97 0.08
CA GLY A 421 -19.77 -2.21 0.85
C GLY A 421 -21.20 -2.59 1.22
N THR A 422 -22.18 -2.10 0.46
CA THR A 422 -23.60 -2.42 0.66
C THR A 422 -24.06 -3.48 -0.34
N ALA A 423 -24.77 -4.49 0.15
CA ALA A 423 -25.55 -5.42 -0.66
C ALA A 423 -26.98 -5.46 -0.15
N TYR A 424 -27.90 -5.95 -0.96
CA TYR A 424 -29.29 -6.11 -0.57
C TYR A 424 -29.87 -7.42 -1.07
N CYS A 425 -30.98 -7.85 -0.46
CA CYS A 425 -31.76 -8.98 -0.92
C CYS A 425 -33.25 -8.75 -0.63
N ASP A 426 -34.09 -9.01 -1.65
CA ASP A 426 -35.53 -8.80 -1.59
C ASP A 426 -36.26 -10.09 -1.16
N THR A 427 -37.17 -9.96 -0.19
CA THR A 427 -37.91 -11.09 0.38
C THR A 427 -38.97 -11.66 -0.55
N CYS A 428 -39.32 -10.95 -1.63
CA CYS A 428 -40.26 -11.44 -2.65
C CYS A 428 -39.77 -12.72 -3.35
N HIS A 429 -38.47 -13.01 -3.31
CA HIS A 429 -37.86 -14.22 -3.87
C HIS A 429 -37.83 -15.40 -2.90
N LEU A 430 -38.29 -15.21 -1.66
CA LEU A 430 -38.33 -16.23 -0.63
C LEU A 430 -39.69 -16.95 -0.68
N SER A 431 -39.69 -18.25 -0.99
CA SER A 431 -40.90 -19.04 -1.21
C SER A 431 -41.77 -19.14 0.04
N CYS A 432 -41.17 -19.27 1.23
CA CYS A 432 -41.94 -19.32 2.47
C CYS A 432 -42.45 -17.95 2.95
N TYR A 433 -42.10 -16.84 2.30
CA TYR A 433 -42.48 -15.49 2.75
C TYR A 433 -44.00 -15.27 2.76
N ASN A 434 -44.69 -15.63 1.67
CA ASN A 434 -46.16 -15.48 1.60
C ASN A 434 -46.87 -16.37 2.63
N TRP A 435 -46.36 -17.59 2.83
CA TRP A 435 -46.88 -18.50 3.84
C TRP A 435 -46.68 -17.94 5.26
N ALA A 436 -45.49 -17.42 5.57
CA ALA A 436 -45.18 -16.84 6.87
C ALA A 436 -46.05 -15.59 7.16
N LEU A 437 -46.29 -14.76 6.14
CA LEU A 437 -47.20 -13.62 6.22
C LEU A 437 -48.64 -14.09 6.52
N GLN A 438 -49.12 -15.12 5.82
CA GLN A 438 -50.45 -15.70 6.02
C GLN A 438 -50.63 -16.32 7.41
N GLU A 439 -49.64 -17.06 7.92
CA GLU A 439 -49.69 -17.63 9.27
C GLU A 439 -49.72 -16.53 10.35
N CYS A 440 -48.96 -15.45 10.17
CA CYS A 440 -49.06 -14.28 11.05
C CYS A 440 -50.43 -13.59 10.98
N HIS A 441 -51.01 -13.47 9.78
CA HIS A 441 -52.36 -12.92 9.63
C HIS A 441 -53.45 -13.80 10.24
N ARG A 442 -53.29 -15.13 10.19
CA ARG A 442 -54.25 -16.10 10.73
C ARG A 442 -54.33 -16.05 12.25
N CYS A 443 -53.25 -15.71 12.93
CA CYS A 443 -53.16 -15.74 14.39
C CYS A 443 -53.61 -14.43 15.07
N GLY A 444 -53.81 -13.34 14.34
CA GLY A 444 -54.16 -12.04 14.93
C GLY A 444 -53.01 -11.41 15.74
N PRO A 445 -53.07 -10.10 16.03
CA PRO A 445 -51.95 -9.36 16.66
C PRO A 445 -51.64 -9.81 18.11
N GLU A 446 -52.59 -10.41 18.83
CA GLU A 446 -52.42 -10.87 20.21
C GLU A 446 -51.67 -12.21 20.33
N LEU A 447 -51.79 -13.11 19.34
CA LEU A 447 -51.09 -14.41 19.30
C LEU A 447 -49.87 -14.41 18.37
N GLN A 448 -49.57 -13.29 17.68
CA GLN A 448 -48.42 -13.14 16.78
C GLN A 448 -47.06 -13.32 17.51
N ASN A 449 -47.05 -13.16 18.84
CA ASN A 449 -45.88 -13.36 19.69
C ASN A 449 -45.82 -14.75 20.36
N THR A 450 -46.66 -15.70 19.96
CA THR A 450 -46.63 -17.03 20.58
C THR A 450 -45.40 -17.82 20.11
N GLU A 451 -44.63 -18.38 21.05
CA GLU A 451 -43.32 -19.02 20.80
C GLU A 451 -43.37 -20.11 19.72
N TRP A 452 -44.40 -20.96 19.70
CA TRP A 452 -44.51 -22.07 18.74
C TRP A 452 -44.67 -21.61 17.28
N ILE A 453 -45.38 -20.50 17.02
CA ILE A 453 -45.54 -19.94 15.66
C ILE A 453 -44.21 -19.34 15.21
N GLN A 454 -43.57 -18.56 16.07
CA GLN A 454 -42.27 -17.96 15.77
C GLN A 454 -41.20 -19.02 15.51
N GLU A 455 -41.20 -20.11 16.29
CA GLU A 455 -40.29 -21.23 16.11
C GLU A 455 -40.53 -21.94 14.76
N SER A 456 -41.79 -22.17 14.39
CA SER A 456 -42.14 -22.78 13.10
C SER A 456 -41.69 -21.93 11.90
N VAL A 457 -41.91 -20.61 11.96
CA VAL A 457 -41.48 -19.65 10.92
C VAL A 457 -39.96 -19.55 10.88
N LEU A 458 -39.31 -19.49 12.04
CA LEU A 458 -37.86 -19.44 12.16
C LEU A 458 -37.20 -20.66 11.53
N LEU A 459 -37.69 -21.87 11.80
CA LEU A 459 -37.15 -23.11 11.24
C LEU A 459 -37.24 -23.13 9.70
N ARG A 460 -38.35 -22.62 9.14
CA ARG A 460 -38.51 -22.48 7.68
C ARG A 460 -37.54 -21.45 7.09
N TYR A 461 -37.38 -20.29 7.73
CA TYR A 461 -36.40 -19.30 7.29
C TYR A 461 -34.96 -19.83 7.38
N LEU A 462 -34.60 -20.56 8.43
CA LEU A 462 -33.26 -21.15 8.57
C LEU A 462 -32.93 -22.13 7.44
N ASP A 463 -33.92 -22.88 6.95
CA ASP A 463 -33.78 -23.83 5.86
C ASP A 463 -33.60 -23.11 4.50
N GLU A 464 -34.36 -22.05 4.24
CA GLU A 464 -34.39 -21.39 2.94
C GLU A 464 -33.36 -20.25 2.77
N VAL A 465 -33.02 -19.52 3.84
CA VAL A 465 -32.13 -18.35 3.82
C VAL A 465 -30.78 -18.61 3.12
N PRO A 466 -30.07 -19.74 3.34
CA PRO A 466 -28.79 -19.99 2.69
C PRO A 466 -28.88 -20.00 1.16
N GLU A 467 -29.86 -20.72 0.61
CA GLU A 467 -30.07 -20.79 -0.85
C GLU A 467 -30.62 -19.48 -1.41
N TRP A 468 -31.53 -18.83 -0.69
CA TRP A 468 -32.10 -17.54 -1.08
C TRP A 468 -31.01 -16.47 -1.21
N LEU A 469 -30.13 -16.33 -0.21
CA LEU A 469 -29.01 -15.40 -0.28
C LEU A 469 -28.06 -15.74 -1.43
N ALA A 470 -27.72 -17.02 -1.61
CA ALA A 470 -26.79 -17.44 -2.65
C ALA A 470 -27.28 -17.10 -4.07
N ARG A 471 -28.60 -17.13 -4.31
CA ARG A 471 -29.21 -16.88 -5.62
C ARG A 471 -29.63 -15.43 -5.85
N TYR A 472 -30.14 -14.76 -4.82
CA TYR A 472 -30.84 -13.48 -4.98
C TYR A 472 -30.18 -12.29 -4.30
N ALA A 473 -29.19 -12.49 -3.42
CA ALA A 473 -28.49 -11.36 -2.82
C ALA A 473 -27.55 -10.71 -3.85
N GLN A 474 -27.54 -9.38 -3.90
CA GLN A 474 -26.79 -8.63 -4.91
C GLN A 474 -26.02 -7.46 -4.27
N PRO A 475 -24.71 -7.31 -4.58
CA PRO A 475 -23.98 -6.10 -4.24
C PRO A 475 -24.58 -4.87 -4.92
N ALA A 476 -24.75 -3.77 -4.19
CA ALA A 476 -25.27 -2.54 -4.75
C ALA A 476 -24.31 -1.92 -5.79
N LYS A 477 -23.00 -2.18 -5.65
CA LYS A 477 -21.95 -1.70 -6.55
C LYS A 477 -21.08 -2.84 -7.06
N THR A 478 -21.43 -3.34 -8.24
CA THR A 478 -20.77 -4.49 -8.89
C THR A 478 -19.33 -4.19 -9.32
N SER A 479 -18.97 -2.91 -9.49
CA SER A 479 -17.59 -2.49 -9.79
C SER A 479 -16.61 -2.74 -8.63
N CYS A 480 -17.11 -2.79 -7.38
CA CYS A 480 -16.30 -3.12 -6.20
C CYS A 480 -16.33 -4.62 -5.89
N TYR A 481 -17.52 -5.22 -5.97
CA TYR A 481 -17.73 -6.64 -5.71
C TYR A 481 -18.57 -7.25 -6.84
N PRO A 482 -17.99 -8.08 -7.73
CA PRO A 482 -18.68 -8.55 -8.92
C PRO A 482 -19.92 -9.41 -8.65
N ASN A 483 -19.96 -10.12 -7.52
CA ASN A 483 -21.06 -11.02 -7.16
C ASN A 483 -21.15 -11.19 -5.63
N TRP A 484 -22.24 -11.81 -5.18
CA TRP A 484 -22.49 -12.11 -3.77
C TRP A 484 -21.37 -12.92 -3.11
N THR A 485 -20.81 -13.93 -3.78
CA THR A 485 -19.74 -14.76 -3.21
C THR A 485 -18.50 -13.95 -2.84
N CYS A 486 -18.07 -13.05 -3.72
CA CYS A 486 -16.94 -12.13 -3.48
C CYS A 486 -17.26 -11.13 -2.35
N PHE A 487 -18.49 -10.61 -2.34
CA PHE A 487 -18.98 -9.73 -1.28
C PHE A 487 -18.98 -10.43 0.08
N LEU A 488 -19.64 -11.59 0.18
CA LEU A 488 -19.81 -12.36 1.40
C LEU A 488 -18.48 -12.79 2.01
N LYS A 489 -17.53 -13.26 1.18
CA LYS A 489 -16.17 -13.61 1.65
C LYS A 489 -15.48 -12.42 2.34
N THR A 490 -15.68 -11.22 1.82
CA THR A 490 -15.08 -10.00 2.37
C THR A 490 -15.84 -9.49 3.58
N PHE A 491 -17.18 -9.54 3.54
CA PHE A 491 -18.09 -9.22 4.64
C PHE A 491 -17.74 -10.05 5.88
N LEU A 492 -17.65 -11.37 5.76
CA LEU A 492 -17.32 -12.27 6.88
C LEU A 492 -15.91 -12.03 7.43
N ARG A 493 -14.95 -11.64 6.58
CA ARG A 493 -13.58 -11.34 7.02
C ARG A 493 -13.48 -10.04 7.81
N GLN A 494 -14.28 -9.05 7.47
CA GLN A 494 -14.21 -7.71 8.07
C GLN A 494 -15.22 -7.50 9.19
N GLY A 495 -16.29 -8.29 9.22
CA GLY A 495 -17.48 -7.97 9.99
C GLY A 495 -18.44 -7.11 9.18
N GLY A 496 -19.71 -7.14 9.58
CA GLY A 496 -20.70 -6.25 9.03
C GLY A 496 -22.03 -6.33 9.76
N VAL A 497 -22.96 -5.53 9.25
CA VAL A 497 -24.27 -5.30 9.81
C VAL A 497 -25.34 -5.77 8.83
N VAL A 498 -26.37 -6.41 9.36
CA VAL A 498 -27.62 -6.71 8.64
C VAL A 498 -28.71 -5.80 9.19
N GLU A 499 -29.39 -5.08 8.30
CA GLU A 499 -30.42 -4.09 8.64
C GLU A 499 -31.62 -4.17 7.70
N ALA A 500 -32.80 -3.91 8.22
CA ALA A 500 -34.01 -3.78 7.43
C ALA A 500 -33.99 -2.48 6.61
N TYR A 501 -34.44 -2.57 5.36
CA TYR A 501 -34.76 -1.40 4.56
C TYR A 501 -36.10 -0.78 5.04
N PRO A 502 -36.26 0.55 5.03
CA PRO A 502 -37.51 1.19 5.41
C PRO A 502 -38.73 0.64 4.63
N PRO A 503 -39.86 0.36 5.31
CA PRO A 503 -41.07 -0.18 4.67
C PRO A 503 -41.89 0.91 3.95
N SER A 504 -41.22 1.71 3.12
CA SER A 504 -41.82 2.80 2.34
C SER A 504 -41.21 2.86 0.95
N GLU A 505 -42.02 3.25 -0.03
CA GLU A 505 -41.56 3.55 -1.40
C GLU A 505 -40.92 4.95 -1.49
N SER A 506 -41.30 5.87 -0.60
CA SER A 506 -40.71 7.20 -0.48
C SER A 506 -39.82 7.24 0.75
N VAL A 507 -38.51 7.26 0.50
CA VAL A 507 -37.45 7.27 1.50
C VAL A 507 -36.50 8.40 1.16
N THR A 508 -36.19 9.26 2.12
CA THR A 508 -35.22 10.34 1.94
C THR A 508 -34.09 10.18 2.95
N CYS A 509 -32.85 10.20 2.47
CA CYS A 509 -31.68 10.17 3.33
C CYS A 509 -31.19 11.60 3.61
N LEU A 510 -30.60 11.84 4.77
CA LEU A 510 -30.05 13.12 5.16
C LEU A 510 -28.66 12.93 5.75
N THR A 511 -27.79 13.92 5.58
CA THR A 511 -26.51 14.00 6.29
C THR A 511 -26.48 15.24 7.17
N VAL A 512 -26.12 15.07 8.44
CA VAL A 512 -25.90 16.16 9.39
C VAL A 512 -24.46 16.15 9.88
N ASP A 513 -23.79 17.28 9.72
CA ASP A 513 -22.42 17.48 10.13
C ASP A 513 -22.34 18.14 11.51
N LEU A 514 -21.63 17.52 12.42
CA LEU A 514 -21.44 17.93 13.80
C LEU A 514 -19.97 18.25 14.08
N LEU A 515 -19.75 19.24 14.94
CA LEU A 515 -18.48 19.46 15.62
C LEU A 515 -18.67 19.11 17.10
N LEU A 516 -17.97 18.06 17.53
CA LEU A 516 -17.82 17.68 18.92
C LEU A 516 -16.61 18.42 19.48
N GLU A 517 -16.86 19.48 20.23
CA GLU A 517 -15.81 20.34 20.72
C GLU A 517 -15.00 19.66 21.83
N PRO A 518 -13.67 19.91 21.93
CA PRO A 518 -12.86 19.43 23.04
C PRO A 518 -13.38 19.84 24.42
N GLY A 519 -14.14 20.94 24.49
CA GLY A 519 -14.80 21.41 25.72
C GLY A 519 -16.08 20.64 26.11
N GLY A 520 -16.54 19.67 25.32
CA GLY A 520 -17.74 18.88 25.60
C GLY A 520 -19.05 19.43 25.00
N GLU A 521 -18.98 20.49 24.20
CA GLU A 521 -20.14 21.05 23.50
C GLU A 521 -20.36 20.37 22.13
N VAL A 522 -21.61 20.22 21.73
CA VAL A 522 -22.01 19.66 20.43
C VAL A 522 -22.59 20.77 19.57
N THR A 523 -22.02 20.99 18.39
CA THR A 523 -22.45 22.03 17.45
C THR A 523 -22.82 21.44 16.10
N MET A 524 -24.04 21.68 15.63
CA MET A 524 -24.42 21.41 14.24
C MET A 524 -23.80 22.44 13.30
N LEU A 525 -23.13 21.97 12.24
CA LEU A 525 -22.44 22.78 11.25
C LEU A 525 -23.16 22.82 9.88
N SER A 526 -23.69 21.69 9.43
CA SER A 526 -24.44 21.56 8.18
C SER A 526 -25.50 20.48 8.29
N CYS A 527 -26.56 20.59 7.49
CA CYS A 527 -27.64 19.63 7.39
C CYS A 527 -28.19 19.64 5.97
N GLY A 528 -28.17 18.51 5.27
CA GLY A 528 -28.64 18.41 3.89
C GLY A 528 -29.36 17.11 3.56
N ASP A 529 -30.32 17.17 2.64
CA ASP A 529 -30.99 15.98 2.09
C ASP A 529 -30.09 15.35 1.03
N GLN A 530 -29.77 14.07 1.14
CA GLN A 530 -28.90 13.35 0.21
C GLN A 530 -29.60 13.11 -1.13
N LEU A 531 -28.87 13.33 -2.21
CA LEU A 531 -29.24 12.93 -3.57
C LEU A 531 -28.58 11.61 -3.90
N GLN A 532 -29.40 10.61 -4.24
CA GLN A 532 -28.95 9.24 -4.41
C GLN A 532 -28.51 8.93 -5.84
N GLY A 533 -27.58 7.99 -5.98
CA GLY A 533 -27.09 7.43 -7.24
C GLY A 533 -27.93 6.28 -7.81
N SER A 534 -27.35 5.58 -8.82
CA SER A 534 -27.92 4.42 -9.53
C SER A 534 -28.64 3.44 -8.63
N CYS A 535 -27.99 3.09 -7.53
CA CYS A 535 -28.39 1.99 -6.66
C CYS A 535 -29.28 2.43 -5.50
N GLN A 536 -29.71 3.71 -5.43
CA GLN A 536 -30.49 4.30 -4.34
C GLN A 536 -29.84 4.21 -2.93
N LEU A 537 -28.62 3.67 -2.85
CA LEU A 537 -27.90 3.37 -1.59
C LEU A 537 -26.53 4.10 -1.53
N GLU A 538 -26.23 4.95 -2.51
CA GLU A 538 -25.03 5.78 -2.58
C GLU A 538 -25.45 7.25 -2.65
N ALA A 539 -24.87 8.10 -1.79
CA ALA A 539 -25.07 9.54 -1.82
C ALA A 539 -24.06 10.19 -2.78
N ILE A 540 -24.55 10.91 -3.79
CA ILE A 540 -23.73 11.59 -4.82
C ILE A 540 -23.71 13.10 -4.61
N GLY A 541 -24.67 13.63 -3.85
CA GLY A 541 -24.77 15.04 -3.54
C GLY A 541 -25.74 15.29 -2.40
N SER A 542 -25.99 16.55 -2.09
CA SER A 542 -27.00 16.93 -1.12
C SER A 542 -27.61 18.30 -1.39
N THR A 543 -28.82 18.51 -0.87
CA THR A 543 -29.45 19.83 -0.85
C THR A 543 -29.37 20.45 0.54
N VAL A 544 -28.85 21.68 0.63
CA VAL A 544 -28.59 22.37 1.91
C VAL A 544 -29.35 23.70 1.93
N PRO A 545 -30.07 24.05 3.01
CA PRO A 545 -30.38 23.21 4.17
C PRO A 545 -31.36 22.08 3.81
N GLN A 546 -31.41 21.06 4.67
CA GLN A 546 -32.41 20.00 4.58
C GLN A 546 -33.83 20.52 4.80
N THR A 547 -34.80 19.90 4.13
CA THR A 547 -36.23 20.24 4.22
C THR A 547 -37.10 19.04 4.59
N SER A 548 -36.53 17.84 4.72
CA SER A 548 -37.31 16.62 4.87
C SER A 548 -37.75 16.33 6.31
N VAL A 549 -37.03 16.80 7.33
CA VAL A 549 -37.30 16.50 8.75
C VAL A 549 -37.49 17.78 9.55
N GLN A 550 -38.42 17.75 10.51
CA GLN A 550 -38.62 18.86 11.45
C GLN A 550 -37.32 19.17 12.24
N GLN A 551 -36.98 20.45 12.33
CA GLN A 551 -35.69 20.93 12.85
C GLN A 551 -35.49 20.57 14.33
N GLU A 552 -36.55 20.58 15.14
CA GLU A 552 -36.49 20.22 16.56
C GLU A 552 -36.15 18.74 16.77
N THR A 553 -36.82 17.86 16.03
CA THR A 553 -36.56 16.41 16.02
C THR A 553 -35.13 16.12 15.56
N LEU A 554 -34.70 16.75 14.46
CA LEU A 554 -33.36 16.61 13.92
C LEU A 554 -32.30 17.03 14.94
N LYS A 555 -32.49 18.19 15.57
CA LYS A 555 -31.60 18.70 16.61
C LYS A 555 -31.54 17.76 17.81
N SER A 556 -32.68 17.27 18.30
CA SER A 556 -32.75 16.33 19.42
C SER A 556 -31.90 15.08 19.17
N ILE A 557 -32.10 14.44 18.01
CA ILE A 557 -31.35 13.25 17.57
C ILE A 557 -29.85 13.56 17.54
N CYS A 558 -29.45 14.63 16.83
CA CYS A 558 -28.04 14.99 16.67
C CYS A 558 -27.35 15.34 17.98
N MET A 559 -28.04 16.02 18.91
CA MET A 559 -27.47 16.33 20.22
C MET A 559 -27.25 15.06 21.05
N ARG A 560 -28.21 14.11 21.06
CA ARG A 560 -28.06 12.83 21.77
C ARG A 560 -26.93 11.99 21.19
N VAL A 561 -26.85 11.87 19.87
CA VAL A 561 -25.74 11.18 19.19
C VAL A 561 -24.40 11.84 19.49
N GLY A 562 -24.32 13.17 19.41
CA GLY A 562 -23.08 13.90 19.72
C GLY A 562 -22.63 13.72 21.17
N GLN A 563 -23.57 13.68 22.13
CA GLN A 563 -23.26 13.41 23.53
C GLN A 563 -22.78 11.97 23.75
N ALA A 564 -23.41 10.98 23.13
CA ALA A 564 -22.94 9.59 23.17
C ALA A 564 -21.52 9.45 22.59
N CYS A 565 -21.22 10.16 21.50
CA CYS A 565 -19.87 10.22 20.95
C CYS A 565 -18.86 10.80 21.95
N LEU A 566 -19.18 11.91 22.62
CA LEU A 566 -18.31 12.54 23.62
C LEU A 566 -18.04 11.62 24.82
N GLN A 567 -19.05 10.86 25.29
CA GLN A 567 -18.89 9.86 26.35
C GLN A 567 -17.90 8.75 25.96
N ARG A 568 -17.73 8.48 24.66
CA ARG A 568 -16.74 7.54 24.10
C ARG A 568 -15.41 8.20 23.73
N LEU A 569 -15.16 9.43 24.21
CA LEU A 569 -13.95 10.21 23.92
C LEU A 569 -13.76 10.53 22.43
N ILE A 570 -14.87 10.62 21.69
CA ILE A 570 -14.85 11.04 20.28
C ILE A 570 -14.98 12.56 20.22
N VAL A 571 -13.95 13.22 19.70
CA VAL A 571 -13.83 14.68 19.60
C VAL A 571 -13.45 15.06 18.17
N GLY A 572 -13.99 16.17 17.67
CA GLY A 572 -13.75 16.65 16.31
C GLY A 572 -14.99 16.55 15.43
N TYR A 573 -14.78 16.39 14.12
CA TYR A 573 -15.87 16.39 13.14
C TYR A 573 -16.50 15.01 13.01
N VAL A 574 -17.83 14.98 13.01
CA VAL A 574 -18.64 13.77 12.89
C VAL A 574 -19.79 14.04 11.92
N SER A 575 -20.03 13.11 11.01
CA SER A 575 -21.16 13.15 10.08
C SER A 575 -22.13 12.04 10.43
N VAL A 576 -23.41 12.38 10.58
CA VAL A 576 -24.49 11.46 10.93
C VAL A 576 -25.43 11.35 9.72
N ASP A 577 -25.59 10.14 9.21
CA ASP A 577 -26.57 9.87 8.18
C ASP A 577 -27.86 9.33 8.78
N LEU A 578 -28.97 9.95 8.36
CA LEU A 578 -30.31 9.65 8.80
C LEU A 578 -31.17 9.25 7.60
N THR A 579 -32.27 8.55 7.86
CA THR A 579 -33.25 8.19 6.84
C THR A 579 -34.65 8.47 7.37
N THR A 580 -35.42 9.24 6.62
CA THR A 580 -36.81 9.56 6.93
C THR A 580 -37.78 8.91 5.95
N PHE A 581 -38.91 8.45 6.46
CA PHE A 581 -40.01 7.90 5.66
C PHE A 581 -41.34 7.99 6.43
N LEU A 582 -42.44 7.89 5.69
CA LEU A 582 -43.79 7.86 6.28
C LEU A 582 -44.21 6.43 6.60
N ASN A 583 -44.61 6.17 7.85
CA ASN A 583 -45.15 4.86 8.21
C ASN A 583 -46.59 4.72 7.67
N ARG A 584 -46.83 3.79 6.74
CA ARG A 584 -48.17 3.56 6.16
C ARG A 584 -49.25 3.22 7.19
N LYS A 585 -48.89 2.61 8.33
CA LYS A 585 -49.86 2.20 9.36
C LYS A 585 -50.25 3.35 10.29
N THR A 586 -49.28 4.17 10.71
CA THR A 586 -49.51 5.25 11.68
C THR A 586 -49.64 6.64 11.05
N MET A 587 -49.29 6.77 9.76
CA MET A 587 -49.15 8.05 9.06
C MET A 587 -48.18 9.04 9.75
N GLU A 588 -47.28 8.52 10.58
CA GLU A 588 -46.26 9.32 11.25
C GLU A 588 -44.94 9.27 10.48
N GLN A 589 -44.23 10.39 10.49
CA GLN A 589 -42.86 10.47 10.00
C GLN A 589 -41.92 9.76 10.98
N LYS A 590 -41.19 8.76 10.49
CA LYS A 590 -40.13 8.09 11.24
C LYS A 590 -38.77 8.51 10.72
N VAL A 591 -37.80 8.65 11.63
CA VAL A 591 -36.42 9.01 11.32
C VAL A 591 -35.50 7.97 11.95
N TRP A 592 -34.71 7.28 11.14
CA TRP A 592 -33.75 6.27 11.57
C TRP A 592 -32.32 6.76 11.40
N ALA A 593 -31.45 6.47 12.36
CA ALA A 593 -30.02 6.64 12.21
C ALA A 593 -29.41 5.43 11.48
N ILE A 594 -28.68 5.69 10.38
CA ILE A 594 -28.21 4.62 9.47
C ILE A 594 -26.69 4.52 9.35
N ASP A 595 -25.96 5.61 9.57
CA ASP A 595 -24.51 5.64 9.42
C ASP A 595 -23.85 6.77 10.20
N LEU A 596 -22.60 6.54 10.62
CA LEU A 596 -21.81 7.48 11.41
C LEU A 596 -20.37 7.52 10.90
N ASP A 597 -19.94 8.67 10.40
CA ASP A 597 -18.58 8.87 9.92
C ASP A 597 -17.81 9.82 10.84
N LEU A 598 -16.70 9.34 11.42
CA LEU A 598 -15.83 10.11 12.33
C LEU A 598 -14.79 10.92 11.56
N THR A 599 -15.26 11.66 10.55
CA THR A 599 -14.43 12.47 9.68
C THR A 599 -15.13 13.77 9.36
N TYR A 600 -14.38 14.72 8.83
CA TYR A 600 -14.96 15.88 8.21
C TYR A 600 -15.49 15.47 6.84
N SER A 601 -16.79 15.65 6.63
CA SER A 601 -17.46 15.19 5.42
C SER A 601 -17.19 16.08 4.21
N ASP A 602 -17.41 15.50 3.04
CA ASP A 602 -17.36 16.24 1.78
C ASP A 602 -18.54 17.22 1.67
N GLN A 603 -19.70 16.92 2.30
CA GLN A 603 -20.84 17.83 2.40
C GLN A 603 -20.47 19.11 3.17
N LEU A 604 -19.83 18.95 4.32
CA LEU A 604 -19.39 20.08 5.14
C LEU A 604 -18.39 20.93 4.37
N ALA A 605 -17.44 20.30 3.67
CA ALA A 605 -16.41 21.01 2.92
C ALA A 605 -17.04 21.91 1.85
N MET A 606 -18.00 21.37 1.11
CA MET A 606 -18.75 22.12 0.10
C MET A 606 -19.67 23.17 0.67
N THR A 607 -20.27 22.92 1.83
CA THR A 607 -21.08 23.91 2.54
C THR A 607 -20.20 25.09 2.98
N GLN A 608 -18.98 24.85 3.47
CA GLN A 608 -18.07 25.95 3.81
C GLN A 608 -17.68 26.78 2.58
N MET A 609 -17.40 26.13 1.45
CA MET A 609 -17.10 26.83 0.19
C MET A 609 -18.27 27.67 -0.29
N LEU A 610 -19.48 27.12 -0.25
CA LEU A 610 -20.71 27.85 -0.52
C LEU A 610 -20.81 29.10 0.36
N LEU A 611 -20.70 28.93 1.68
CA LEU A 611 -20.91 30.02 2.63
C LEU A 611 -19.87 31.12 2.39
N MET A 612 -18.63 30.75 2.10
CA MET A 612 -17.59 31.70 1.72
C MET A 612 -17.94 32.47 0.43
N MET A 613 -18.40 31.77 -0.62
CA MET A 613 -18.71 32.38 -1.92
C MET A 613 -19.92 33.30 -1.89
N THR A 614 -20.96 32.92 -1.15
CA THR A 614 -22.19 33.71 -1.04
C THR A 614 -22.09 34.81 0.02
N GLY A 615 -21.14 34.69 0.95
CA GLY A 615 -21.15 35.45 2.20
C GLY A 615 -22.34 35.07 3.11
N GLY A 616 -23.07 33.99 2.80
CA GLY A 616 -24.27 33.60 3.51
C GLY A 616 -23.99 32.93 4.85
N THR A 617 -24.99 32.86 5.73
CA THR A 617 -24.92 32.18 7.02
C THR A 617 -25.97 31.08 7.07
N LEU A 618 -25.55 29.87 7.41
CA LEU A 618 -26.43 28.72 7.60
C LEU A 618 -26.80 28.59 9.07
N ASN A 619 -28.09 28.72 9.38
CA ASN A 619 -28.61 28.46 10.70
C ASN A 619 -29.31 27.09 10.71
N CYS A 620 -28.60 26.07 11.18
CA CYS A 620 -29.15 24.71 11.29
C CYS A 620 -30.32 24.61 12.27
N ARG A 621 -30.50 25.57 13.19
CA ARG A 621 -31.64 25.55 14.14
C ARG A 621 -32.94 25.95 13.46
N THR A 622 -32.89 26.95 12.58
CA THR A 622 -34.06 27.42 11.83
C THR A 622 -34.20 26.73 10.48
N GLY A 623 -33.17 26.00 10.02
CA GLY A 623 -33.15 25.41 8.69
C GLY A 623 -33.08 26.48 7.58
N CYS A 624 -32.51 27.65 7.87
CA CYS A 624 -32.45 28.77 6.93
C CYS A 624 -31.02 29.06 6.48
N LEU A 625 -30.86 29.28 5.18
CA LEU A 625 -29.65 29.84 4.59
C LEU A 625 -29.90 31.31 4.22
N GLU A 626 -29.30 32.21 5.00
CA GLU A 626 -29.42 33.65 4.78
C GLU A 626 -28.25 34.14 3.94
N VAL A 627 -28.52 34.71 2.77
CA VAL A 627 -27.49 35.23 1.86
C VAL A 627 -27.63 36.76 1.79
N PRO A 628 -26.59 37.53 2.21
CA PRO A 628 -26.65 38.99 2.17
C PRO A 628 -26.64 39.51 0.73
N ILE A 629 -27.51 40.48 0.46
CA ILE A 629 -27.55 41.21 -0.82
C ILE A 629 -26.45 42.28 -0.77
N SER A 630 -25.22 41.89 -1.03
CA SER A 630 -24.08 42.81 -1.13
C SER A 630 -23.22 42.43 -2.33
N SER A 631 -22.85 43.43 -3.13
CA SER A 631 -21.95 43.29 -4.27
C SER A 631 -20.57 42.83 -3.78
N PHE A 632 -20.30 41.54 -3.89
CA PHE A 632 -18.96 40.99 -3.71
C PHE A 632 -18.41 40.57 -5.07
N ASP A 633 -17.27 41.15 -5.44
CA ASP A 633 -16.49 40.78 -6.61
C ASP A 633 -15.71 39.49 -6.33
N CYS A 634 -16.39 38.34 -6.32
CA CYS A 634 -15.71 37.05 -6.31
C CYS A 634 -15.87 36.39 -7.69
N VAL A 635 -14.85 36.52 -8.52
CA VAL A 635 -14.81 35.89 -9.86
C VAL A 635 -14.44 34.42 -9.71
N PHE A 636 -15.46 33.57 -9.56
CA PHE A 636 -15.40 32.16 -9.94
C PHE A 636 -16.65 31.84 -10.79
N VAL A 637 -16.39 31.54 -12.07
CA VAL A 637 -17.25 31.09 -13.17
C VAL A 637 -18.78 31.02 -12.90
N PHE A 638 -19.53 31.87 -13.64
CA PHE A 638 -21.01 31.94 -13.82
C PHE A 638 -21.91 32.15 -12.59
N LEU A 639 -21.57 33.08 -11.69
CA LEU A 639 -22.55 33.70 -10.78
C LEU A 639 -23.02 35.06 -11.33
N HIS A 640 -24.33 35.32 -11.34
CA HIS A 640 -24.84 36.64 -11.66
C HIS A 640 -24.64 37.57 -10.44
N PHE A 641 -23.68 38.50 -10.58
CA PHE A 641 -23.15 39.33 -9.49
C PHE A 641 -24.20 40.15 -8.72
N GLN A 642 -25.31 40.53 -9.36
CA GLN A 642 -26.36 41.33 -8.71
C GLN A 642 -27.30 40.50 -7.82
N ARG A 643 -27.45 39.19 -8.05
CA ARG A 643 -28.41 38.33 -7.32
C ARG A 643 -27.78 37.20 -6.50
N LYS A 644 -26.45 36.99 -6.59
CA LYS A 644 -25.74 35.84 -5.98
C LYS A 644 -26.39 34.48 -6.27
N GLN A 645 -26.97 34.35 -7.47
CA GLN A 645 -27.57 33.13 -8.00
C GLN A 645 -26.71 32.60 -9.14
N GLY A 646 -26.68 31.29 -9.32
CA GLY A 646 -25.95 30.64 -10.40
C GLY A 646 -25.24 29.36 -9.94
N THR A 647 -24.26 28.91 -10.74
CA THR A 647 -23.56 27.64 -10.51
C THR A 647 -22.06 27.86 -10.45
N VAL A 648 -21.42 27.27 -9.45
CA VAL A 648 -19.98 27.26 -9.27
C VAL A 648 -19.43 25.86 -9.45
N PHE A 649 -18.29 25.78 -10.14
CA PHE A 649 -17.54 24.55 -10.32
C PHE A 649 -16.28 24.54 -9.45
N ALA A 650 -16.11 23.46 -8.69
CA ALA A 650 -14.90 23.16 -7.94
C ALA A 650 -14.10 22.08 -8.69
N LEU A 651 -12.98 22.46 -9.30
CA LEU A 651 -12.07 21.51 -9.92
C LEU A 651 -11.07 21.00 -8.89
N TYR A 652 -11.18 19.72 -8.53
CA TYR A 652 -10.32 19.07 -7.54
C TYR A 652 -9.00 18.55 -8.13
N ASP A 653 -8.91 18.49 -9.46
CA ASP A 653 -7.74 18.04 -10.20
C ASP A 653 -7.42 18.97 -11.37
N GLY A 654 -6.14 19.33 -11.48
CA GLY A 654 -5.62 20.19 -12.56
C GLY A 654 -5.12 19.40 -13.77
N SER A 655 -4.89 18.09 -13.65
CA SER A 655 -4.16 17.28 -14.65
C SER A 655 -5.06 16.31 -15.40
N ASP A 656 -5.75 15.39 -14.71
CA ASP A 656 -6.56 14.35 -15.34
C ASP A 656 -8.04 14.77 -15.50
N ARG A 657 -8.48 15.79 -14.74
CA ARG A 657 -9.85 16.38 -14.77
C ARG A 657 -10.97 15.34 -14.55
N CYS A 658 -10.70 14.32 -13.74
CA CYS A 658 -11.65 13.21 -13.53
C CYS A 658 -12.64 13.39 -12.39
N THR A 659 -12.59 14.51 -11.67
CA THR A 659 -13.51 14.80 -10.56
C THR A 659 -13.87 16.27 -10.56
N VAL A 660 -15.17 16.57 -10.55
CA VAL A 660 -15.69 17.94 -10.49
C VAL A 660 -16.75 18.04 -9.40
N GLY A 661 -16.65 19.09 -8.59
CA GLY A 661 -17.70 19.54 -7.69
C GLY A 661 -18.56 20.59 -8.37
N MET A 662 -19.87 20.52 -8.14
CA MET A 662 -20.82 21.52 -8.65
C MET A 662 -21.70 22.01 -7.50
N ILE A 663 -21.87 23.33 -7.41
CA ILE A 663 -22.63 24.04 -6.39
C ILE A 663 -23.61 24.95 -7.11
N THR A 664 -24.91 24.80 -6.89
CA THR A 664 -25.92 25.66 -7.53
C THR A 664 -26.76 26.38 -6.48
N VAL A 665 -26.79 27.72 -6.54
CA VAL A 665 -27.48 28.59 -5.59
C VAL A 665 -28.67 29.27 -6.25
N SER A 666 -29.84 29.18 -5.62
CA SER A 666 -31.10 29.79 -6.06
C SER A 666 -31.88 30.38 -4.87
N GLU A 667 -32.94 31.13 -5.18
CA GLU A 667 -33.93 31.63 -4.23
C GLU A 667 -34.88 30.55 -3.69
N ASP A 668 -34.93 29.39 -4.36
CA ASP A 668 -35.80 28.28 -4.01
C ASP A 668 -35.22 26.94 -4.48
N LEU A 669 -35.65 25.84 -3.85
CA LEU A 669 -35.12 24.49 -4.08
C LEU A 669 -35.33 24.09 -5.53
N ARG A 670 -36.51 24.42 -6.05
CA ARG A 670 -36.90 24.11 -7.42
C ARG A 670 -35.99 24.81 -8.41
N GLY A 671 -35.73 26.10 -8.24
CA GLY A 671 -34.80 26.85 -9.10
C GLY A 671 -33.36 26.29 -9.04
N ALA A 672 -32.89 25.88 -7.85
CA ALA A 672 -31.57 25.28 -7.70
C ALA A 672 -31.49 23.92 -8.40
N LEU A 673 -32.46 23.03 -8.17
CA LEU A 673 -32.56 21.72 -8.81
C LEU A 673 -32.61 21.80 -10.33
N VAL A 674 -33.46 22.67 -10.89
CA VAL A 674 -33.61 22.86 -12.34
C VAL A 674 -32.31 23.38 -12.97
N THR A 675 -31.69 24.39 -12.35
CA THR A 675 -30.43 24.96 -12.85
C THR A 675 -29.30 23.93 -12.76
N PHE A 676 -29.26 23.15 -11.68
CA PHE A 676 -28.28 22.09 -11.48
C PHE A 676 -28.43 20.99 -12.54
N ALA A 677 -29.64 20.46 -12.75
CA ALA A 677 -29.92 19.43 -13.75
C ALA A 677 -29.60 19.91 -15.18
N ARG A 678 -29.93 21.16 -15.51
CA ARG A 678 -29.59 21.78 -16.79
C ARG A 678 -28.08 21.80 -17.02
N ASN A 679 -27.31 22.29 -16.05
CA ASN A 679 -25.85 22.37 -16.17
C ASN A 679 -25.22 20.99 -16.24
N LEU A 680 -25.73 20.02 -15.47
CA LEU A 680 -25.25 18.65 -15.52
C LEU A 680 -25.51 18.00 -16.89
N SER A 681 -26.67 18.26 -17.49
CA SER A 681 -27.03 17.78 -18.82
C SER A 681 -26.09 18.32 -19.90
N VAL A 682 -25.78 19.62 -19.85
CA VAL A 682 -24.82 20.25 -20.77
C VAL A 682 -23.45 19.59 -20.65
N ILE A 683 -22.94 19.42 -19.42
CA ILE A 683 -21.64 18.77 -19.21
C ILE A 683 -21.67 17.34 -19.75
N HIS A 684 -22.73 16.59 -19.47
CA HIS A 684 -22.88 15.23 -19.95
C HIS A 684 -22.84 15.14 -21.48
N GLN A 685 -23.48 16.07 -22.19
CA GLN A 685 -23.46 16.14 -23.66
C GLN A 685 -22.07 16.43 -24.20
N GLU A 686 -21.34 17.37 -23.58
CA GLU A 686 -20.00 17.78 -24.02
C GLU A 686 -18.93 16.69 -23.80
N ILE A 687 -19.03 15.92 -22.69
CA ILE A 687 -18.02 14.91 -22.33
C ILE A 687 -18.35 13.49 -22.79
N SER A 688 -19.54 13.24 -23.36
CA SER A 688 -19.96 11.92 -23.84
C SER A 688 -20.02 11.77 -25.37
N PRO A 689 -19.04 12.28 -26.17
CA PRO A 689 -19.00 11.96 -27.60
C PRO A 689 -18.75 10.46 -27.80
N SER A 690 -19.16 9.92 -28.96
CA SER A 690 -19.21 8.48 -29.30
C SER A 690 -17.90 7.68 -29.15
N LYS A 691 -16.77 8.34 -28.84
CA LYS A 691 -15.45 7.72 -28.58
C LYS A 691 -15.06 7.67 -27.09
N MET A 692 -15.81 8.29 -26.18
CA MET A 692 -15.55 8.24 -24.73
C MET A 692 -16.60 7.39 -24.03
N GLN A 693 -16.24 6.13 -23.72
CA GLN A 693 -17.02 5.23 -22.86
C GLN A 693 -16.61 5.43 -21.38
N GLY A 694 -16.71 6.65 -20.86
CA GLY A 694 -16.55 6.90 -19.42
C GLY A 694 -17.83 6.54 -18.66
N GLU A 695 -17.73 5.86 -17.53
CA GLU A 695 -18.86 5.65 -16.62
C GLU A 695 -19.18 6.97 -15.90
N THR A 696 -20.24 7.68 -16.31
CA THR A 696 -20.64 8.92 -15.63
C THR A 696 -21.90 8.70 -14.81
N ASN A 697 -21.92 9.22 -13.57
CA ASN A 697 -23.09 9.20 -12.70
C ASN A 697 -24.14 10.29 -13.05
N PHE A 698 -24.02 10.92 -14.21
CA PHE A 698 -24.75 12.16 -14.52
C PHE A 698 -26.22 11.91 -14.86
N LYS A 699 -26.51 10.91 -15.71
CA LYS A 699 -27.88 10.59 -16.11
C LYS A 699 -28.75 10.19 -14.93
N GLU A 700 -28.21 9.40 -14.02
CA GLU A 700 -28.92 8.90 -12.84
C GLU A 700 -29.24 10.03 -11.87
N LEU A 701 -28.28 10.94 -11.66
CA LEU A 701 -28.52 12.10 -10.82
C LEU A 701 -29.56 13.05 -11.43
N ILE A 702 -29.55 13.25 -12.76
CA ILE A 702 -30.60 14.02 -13.44
C ILE A 702 -31.98 13.40 -13.18
N LYS A 703 -32.10 12.07 -13.35
CA LYS A 703 -33.35 11.35 -13.06
C LYS A 703 -33.79 11.52 -11.60
N ASN A 704 -32.88 11.40 -10.65
CA ASN A 704 -33.19 11.59 -9.23
C ASN A 704 -33.71 13.02 -8.96
N ILE A 705 -33.08 14.03 -9.56
CA ILE A 705 -33.52 15.42 -9.47
C ILE A 705 -34.93 15.60 -10.07
N GLU A 706 -35.21 14.96 -11.20
CA GLU A 706 -36.55 14.98 -11.82
C GLU A 706 -37.60 14.35 -10.90
N ASP A 707 -37.30 13.22 -10.25
CA ASP A 707 -38.19 12.56 -9.29
C ASP A 707 -38.48 13.47 -8.08
N VAL A 708 -37.45 14.12 -7.52
CA VAL A 708 -37.60 15.11 -6.42
C VAL A 708 -38.45 16.31 -6.88
N LEU A 709 -38.24 16.82 -8.08
CA LEU A 709 -39.03 17.91 -8.66
C LEU A 709 -40.50 17.52 -8.81
N GLN A 710 -40.79 16.30 -9.27
CA GLN A 710 -42.16 15.78 -9.38
C GLN A 710 -42.85 15.66 -8.00
N MET A 711 -42.13 15.17 -6.99
CA MET A 711 -42.66 15.12 -5.61
C MET A 711 -42.96 16.52 -5.06
N THR A 712 -42.08 17.49 -5.32
CA THR A 712 -42.28 18.88 -4.88
C THR A 712 -43.51 19.51 -5.53
N VAL A 713 -43.81 19.19 -6.80
CA VAL A 713 -45.02 19.65 -7.49
C VAL A 713 -46.27 19.01 -6.91
N LYS A 714 -46.26 17.70 -6.61
CA LYS A 714 -47.39 17.01 -5.98
C LYS A 714 -47.71 17.58 -4.59
N ASN A 715 -46.69 17.88 -3.79
CA ASN A 715 -46.88 18.44 -2.45
C ASN A 715 -47.42 19.89 -2.48
N LYS A 716 -47.03 20.72 -3.46
CA LYS A 716 -47.58 22.07 -3.65
C LYS A 716 -49.06 22.10 -4.04
N VAL A 717 -49.61 21.00 -4.56
CA VAL A 717 -51.05 20.90 -4.84
C VAL A 717 -51.85 20.60 -3.56
N CYS A 718 -51.19 20.17 -2.47
CA CYS A 718 -51.81 19.85 -1.19
C CYS A 718 -51.73 20.95 -0.13
N GLU A 719 -50.86 21.97 -0.26
CA GLU A 719 -50.70 23.05 0.72
C GLU A 719 -50.80 24.44 0.07
N TYR A 720 -51.92 25.13 0.31
CA TYR A 720 -52.01 26.58 0.13
C TYR A 720 -51.33 27.27 1.33
N GLY A 721 -50.16 27.89 1.08
CA GLY A 721 -49.71 29.06 1.84
C GLY A 721 -48.38 28.93 2.60
N ASN A 722 -47.26 29.24 1.93
CA ASN A 722 -46.27 30.23 2.41
C ASN A 722 -45.14 30.46 1.37
N PRO A 723 -44.76 31.71 1.03
CA PRO A 723 -43.61 31.99 0.18
C PRO A 723 -42.35 32.33 1.00
N GLY A 724 -41.24 31.67 0.69
CA GLY A 724 -39.88 32.15 1.05
C GLY A 724 -38.97 31.10 1.69
N ILE A 725 -38.39 30.20 0.90
CA ILE A 725 -37.31 29.29 1.36
C ILE A 725 -36.25 29.17 0.26
N LYS A 726 -35.08 29.76 0.48
CA LYS A 726 -33.88 29.56 -0.35
C LYS A 726 -33.28 28.19 -0.10
N SER A 727 -32.95 27.47 -1.16
CA SER A 727 -32.44 26.10 -1.07
C SER A 727 -31.45 25.84 -2.19
N MET A 728 -30.55 24.91 -1.95
CA MET A 728 -29.29 24.81 -2.68
C MET A 728 -28.89 23.37 -2.93
N LEU A 729 -28.06 23.12 -3.96
CA LEU A 729 -27.62 21.79 -4.35
C LEU A 729 -26.09 21.68 -4.43
N ILE A 730 -25.55 20.60 -3.86
CA ILE A 730 -24.12 20.24 -3.74
C ILE A 730 -23.90 18.87 -4.37
N LYS A 731 -22.79 18.67 -5.11
CA LYS A 731 -22.40 17.35 -5.66
C LYS A 731 -20.92 17.03 -5.50
N HIS A 732 -20.64 15.73 -5.29
CA HIS A 732 -19.35 15.07 -5.48
C HIS A 732 -19.45 14.05 -6.64
N SER A 733 -18.68 14.21 -7.71
CA SER A 733 -18.63 13.24 -8.82
C SER A 733 -17.24 12.67 -9.01
N ASP A 734 -17.17 11.33 -9.07
CA ASP A 734 -16.12 10.57 -9.74
C ASP A 734 -16.52 10.32 -11.20
N SER A 735 -15.62 10.60 -12.16
CA SER A 735 -15.77 10.25 -13.59
C SER A 735 -14.94 9.03 -13.98
#